data_AF-A0A0C9QHG1-F1
#
_entry.id   AF-A0A0C9QHG1-F1
#
_cell.length_a   1.000
_cell.length_b   1.000
_cell.length_c   1.000
_cell.angle_alpha   90.00
_cell.angle_beta   90.00
_cell.angle_gamma   90.00
#
_symmetry.space_group_name_H-M   'P 1'
#
loop_
_entity.id
_entity.type
_entity.pdbx_description
1 polymer ?
#
loop_
_entity_poly.entity_id
_entity_poly.type
_entity_poly.pdbx_seq_one_letter_code
_entity_poly.pdbx_strand_id
1 'polypeptide(L)'
;MLRMSRTSLQGLSPRRWRNAVKLKRKLHKIQSEEKTTKAPKSSLEIRREFLDYFLDLDHKIISSSRVTPVFDPSVAFTNAGMNQFKGIFLGDMEPPHPRVVNHQKCVRVGGKHNDLKAVGMDNYHHTFFEMLGNWSFGDYGRREACAYAWGLLTGPFGISKERLYVTYFSGDPSLELPPDLETKETWLSLGLSPSQIVPSGLQDNFWEMSVTGPCGPCTEIHINTCQNPSSSRSSDLKELWNLVFIEHQRLQDTTVQPLGCHHVDTGMGFERLVAVLQGKTSNYDTDLFVPIFDAIRRSSSAPPYQGKFGDSDLSGLDTGYRILADHARMITTCISDGMIPEENHKLRRVIRKSINVGRDVFRREKILSDVCCQVAETLGEIYPDISRNLKRVQTIVEYEEDLLQDLKSSSGKIWGEIVKQRPQLGAISDPYASGLVLGYKELQKRLLEVPGMKNIPGDLGFKLYDTYGLDPEVIEELAEVEGLGFNRKEFEEVMEKVRKNSRAGARTQESLGETDDQGKYQYSREDEGYVFQEVQAKVVGILIDGELIPEKTLHLESSLKNKQIGIILDKTSFYTPEGGQLSDKGRLRIKNLVFNVSEAQKLQNHVIHLGKFDPSNYTDKINKLSINDDVKISLDEVHRVSMMRHHTATHLLNSALRKIFPAISQRGSVVTRENLVFQFSSYGKIISPDDVKSIERLINKCIGDGVPVKTRIVDSIGFNGEEELILVPGAIYPEKNLRIVEIDGEQLKSKEACCGTHVHNTSDLKYFRIIEIASKGSSSRAITAVAGPEARDASSKILSDVPPGDSNDPNKRREMVLDFMKSEIKFAVESTTENFVVHCLPSDSIEVESFPLQKAGELYPEKPIFIIAKGKRKVRARCFVPENFVTQTFNADLWMRSVNKIFNSTLGSFDDENPVLTRHTRVLKLPKAEIHSRVKKSIEEAKEFALKNCRKP
;
A
#
# COMPACT_ATOMS: atom_id res chain seq x y z
N MET A 1 -15.25 -43.50 21.48
CA MET A 1 -16.51 -43.36 22.23
C MET A 1 -16.28 -42.28 23.28
N LEU A 2 -16.81 -41.06 23.27
CA LEU A 2 -18.03 -40.47 22.72
C LEU A 2 -17.71 -39.25 21.83
N ARG A 3 -18.29 -39.19 20.63
CA ARG A 3 -18.59 -37.93 19.93
C ARG A 3 -20.00 -37.53 20.34
N MET A 4 -20.17 -36.39 21.00
CA MET A 4 -21.48 -35.72 21.10
C MET A 4 -21.37 -34.38 20.38
N SER A 5 -22.32 -34.09 19.48
CA SER A 5 -22.41 -32.85 18.73
C SER A 5 -22.89 -31.69 19.62
N ARG A 6 -22.50 -30.46 19.24
CA ARG A 6 -22.77 -29.20 19.98
C ARG A 6 -24.25 -28.83 20.17
N THR A 7 -25.20 -29.57 19.59
CA THR A 7 -26.63 -29.25 19.64
C THR A 7 -27.40 -29.83 20.83
N SER A 8 -26.78 -30.59 21.75
CA SER A 8 -27.49 -31.24 22.86
C SER A 8 -27.19 -30.68 24.27
N LEU A 9 -26.64 -29.46 24.41
CA LEU A 9 -26.24 -28.90 25.71
C LEU A 9 -27.03 -27.66 26.18
N GLN A 10 -28.08 -27.25 25.47
CA GLN A 10 -28.91 -26.08 25.86
C GLN A 10 -29.96 -26.36 26.95
N GLY A 11 -29.91 -27.49 27.66
CA GLY A 11 -30.95 -27.88 28.63
C GLY A 11 -30.46 -28.38 30.00
N LEU A 12 -29.18 -28.23 30.36
CA LEU A 12 -28.67 -28.76 31.63
C LEU A 12 -28.63 -27.72 32.74
N SER A 13 -29.22 -28.06 33.90
CA SER A 13 -29.27 -27.18 35.06
C SER A 13 -27.87 -26.87 35.64
N PRO A 14 -27.67 -25.70 36.27
CA PRO A 14 -26.38 -25.24 36.81
C PRO A 14 -25.67 -26.21 37.78
N ARG A 15 -26.42 -27.16 38.36
CA ARG A 15 -25.92 -28.17 39.30
C ARG A 15 -25.22 -29.33 38.58
N ARG A 16 -25.69 -29.73 37.39
CA ARG A 16 -25.06 -30.80 36.58
C ARG A 16 -23.78 -30.31 35.90
N TRP A 17 -23.70 -29.02 35.55
CA TRP A 17 -22.49 -28.38 35.02
C TRP A 17 -21.35 -28.33 36.05
N ARG A 18 -21.66 -27.94 37.30
CA ARG A 18 -20.67 -27.97 38.41
C ARG A 18 -20.14 -29.37 38.71
N ASN A 19 -20.97 -30.41 38.56
CA ASN A 19 -20.53 -31.79 38.73
C ASN A 19 -19.64 -32.29 37.58
N ALA A 20 -19.92 -31.88 36.33
CA ALA A 20 -19.06 -32.16 35.18
C ALA A 20 -17.69 -31.46 35.30
N VAL A 21 -17.66 -30.21 35.77
CA VAL A 21 -16.42 -29.45 36.03
C VAL A 21 -15.61 -30.07 37.18
N LYS A 22 -16.27 -30.54 38.26
CA LYS A 22 -15.60 -31.29 39.34
C LYS A 22 -15.01 -32.60 38.85
N LEU A 23 -15.69 -33.33 37.96
CA LEU A 23 -15.20 -34.58 37.39
C LEU A 23 -13.99 -34.34 36.46
N LYS A 24 -14.02 -33.27 35.65
CA LYS A 24 -12.91 -32.84 34.78
C LYS A 24 -11.68 -32.40 35.59
N ARG A 25 -11.88 -31.66 36.69
CA ARG A 25 -10.83 -31.30 37.66
C ARG A 25 -10.24 -32.53 38.37
N LYS A 26 -11.06 -33.53 38.69
CA LYS A 26 -10.59 -34.80 39.30
C LYS A 26 -9.78 -35.63 38.31
N LEU A 27 -10.18 -35.66 37.03
CA LEU A 27 -9.43 -36.32 35.95
C LEU A 27 -8.08 -35.62 35.66
N HIS A 28 -8.03 -34.29 35.69
CA HIS A 28 -6.76 -33.54 35.60
C HIS A 28 -5.84 -33.80 36.79
N LYS A 29 -6.40 -33.93 38.00
CA LYS A 29 -5.62 -34.23 39.22
C LYS A 29 -5.06 -35.66 39.22
N ILE A 30 -5.78 -36.62 38.64
CA ILE A 30 -5.31 -37.99 38.46
C ILE A 30 -4.24 -38.08 37.35
N GLN A 31 -4.31 -37.22 36.32
CA GLN A 31 -3.25 -37.11 35.29
C GLN A 31 -2.00 -36.35 35.75
N SER A 32 -2.06 -35.59 36.86
CA SER A 32 -0.88 -34.89 37.41
C SER A 32 0.01 -35.75 38.32
N GLU A 33 -0.42 -36.97 38.67
CA GLU A 33 0.33 -37.86 39.59
C GLU A 33 1.21 -38.91 38.88
N GLU A 34 1.21 -39.00 37.55
CA GLU A 34 2.15 -39.82 36.78
C GLU A 34 3.30 -38.95 36.22
N LYS A 35 4.43 -38.92 36.94
CA LYS A 35 5.73 -38.42 36.44
C LYS A 35 6.29 -39.39 35.39
N THR A 36 5.71 -39.38 34.20
CA THR A 36 6.37 -39.84 32.97
C THR A 36 6.84 -38.61 32.20
N THR A 37 8.09 -38.63 31.71
CA THR A 37 8.70 -37.56 30.91
C THR A 37 7.86 -37.27 29.66
N LYS A 38 6.92 -36.33 29.78
CA LYS A 38 6.10 -35.84 28.68
C LYS A 38 7.02 -35.18 27.65
N ALA A 39 6.83 -35.48 26.37
CA ALA A 39 7.57 -34.81 25.30
C ALA A 39 7.41 -33.27 25.44
N PRO A 40 8.44 -32.48 25.09
CA PRO A 40 8.35 -31.03 25.15
C PRO A 40 7.22 -30.53 24.24
N LYS A 41 6.46 -29.53 24.72
CA LYS A 41 5.33 -28.96 23.98
C LYS A 41 5.83 -28.29 22.69
N SER A 42 5.11 -28.51 21.59
CA SER A 42 5.38 -27.81 20.33
C SER A 42 4.99 -26.33 20.43
N SER A 43 5.60 -25.49 19.60
CA SER A 43 5.25 -24.06 19.48
C SER A 43 3.76 -23.84 19.17
N LEU A 44 3.16 -24.68 18.32
CA LEU A 44 1.73 -24.64 18.02
C LEU A 44 0.87 -24.88 19.27
N GLU A 45 1.20 -25.89 20.06
CA GLU A 45 0.50 -26.19 21.32
C GLU A 45 0.67 -25.07 22.34
N ILE A 46 1.89 -24.52 22.47
CA ILE A 46 2.18 -23.41 23.40
C ILE A 46 1.34 -22.18 23.06
N ARG A 47 1.28 -21.80 21.77
CA ARG A 47 0.47 -20.66 21.30
C ARG A 47 -1.02 -20.89 21.59
N ARG A 48 -1.53 -22.08 21.29
CA ARG A 48 -2.93 -22.41 21.54
C ARG A 48 -3.25 -22.40 23.03
N GLU A 49 -2.38 -22.94 23.88
CA GLU A 49 -2.60 -22.98 25.32
C GLU A 49 -2.61 -21.58 25.96
N PHE A 50 -1.79 -20.64 25.45
CA PHE A 50 -1.88 -19.23 25.81
C PHE A 50 -3.27 -18.65 25.50
N LEU A 51 -3.77 -18.84 24.27
CA LEU A 51 -5.08 -18.34 23.86
C LEU A 51 -6.22 -19.00 24.65
N ASP A 52 -6.19 -20.33 24.79
CA ASP A 52 -7.19 -21.11 25.54
C ASP A 52 -7.26 -20.66 27.01
N TYR A 53 -6.12 -20.35 27.64
CA TYR A 53 -6.07 -19.84 29.02
C TYR A 53 -6.79 -18.50 29.18
N PHE A 54 -6.55 -17.55 28.27
CA PHE A 54 -7.19 -16.24 28.35
C PHE A 54 -8.66 -16.25 27.89
N LEU A 55 -9.04 -17.15 27.00
CA LEU A 55 -10.44 -17.45 26.69
C LEU A 55 -11.20 -17.91 27.94
N ASP A 56 -10.61 -18.79 28.76
CA ASP A 56 -11.20 -19.23 30.03
C ASP A 56 -11.33 -18.08 31.06
N LEU A 57 -10.60 -16.98 30.86
CA LEU A 57 -10.67 -15.73 31.62
C LEU A 57 -11.51 -14.63 30.94
N ASP A 58 -12.38 -15.03 30.01
CA ASP A 58 -13.32 -14.15 29.29
C ASP A 58 -12.64 -13.09 28.40
N HIS A 59 -11.42 -13.35 27.93
CA HIS A 59 -10.82 -12.53 26.88
C HIS A 59 -11.35 -12.95 25.52
N LYS A 60 -11.54 -11.99 24.62
CA LYS A 60 -11.89 -12.26 23.23
C LYS A 60 -10.63 -12.35 22.37
N ILE A 61 -10.51 -13.41 21.57
CA ILE A 61 -9.45 -13.50 20.56
C ILE A 61 -9.73 -12.49 19.45
N ILE A 62 -8.71 -11.72 19.10
CA ILE A 62 -8.73 -10.76 17.99
C ILE A 62 -7.55 -11.00 17.06
N SER A 63 -7.70 -10.59 15.80
CA SER A 63 -6.64 -10.76 14.80
C SER A 63 -5.41 -9.91 15.13
N SER A 64 -4.25 -10.44 14.77
CA SER A 64 -2.98 -9.71 14.75
C SER A 64 -3.04 -8.57 13.75
N SER A 65 -2.55 -7.37 14.10
CA SER A 65 -2.43 -6.28 13.14
C SER A 65 -1.31 -6.55 12.13
N ARG A 66 -1.33 -5.82 11.00
CA ARG A 66 -0.23 -5.88 10.03
C ARG A 66 1.06 -5.32 10.64
N VAL A 67 2.22 -5.77 10.17
CA VAL A 67 3.51 -5.19 10.58
C VAL A 67 3.72 -3.78 10.01
N THR A 68 2.93 -3.39 9.00
CA THR A 68 2.88 -2.04 8.46
C THR A 68 1.94 -1.17 9.32
N PRO A 69 2.44 -0.08 9.93
CA PRO A 69 1.61 0.80 10.74
C PRO A 69 0.85 1.79 9.84
N VAL A 70 -0.34 1.39 9.41
CA VAL A 70 -1.14 2.16 8.43
C VAL A 70 -1.89 3.34 9.04
N PHE A 71 -2.02 3.35 10.38
CA PHE A 71 -2.72 4.39 11.14
C PHE A 71 -1.77 5.29 11.94
N ASP A 72 -0.55 4.82 12.22
CA ASP A 72 0.40 5.54 13.07
C ASP A 72 1.71 5.83 12.32
N PRO A 73 1.92 7.07 11.85
CA PRO A 73 3.15 7.43 11.16
C PRO A 73 4.36 7.62 12.07
N SER A 74 4.19 7.51 13.40
CA SER A 74 5.29 7.71 14.36
C SER A 74 6.20 6.48 14.50
N VAL A 75 5.79 5.32 14.00
CA VAL A 75 6.55 4.07 14.02
C VAL A 75 6.78 3.55 12.60
N ALA A 76 7.94 2.93 12.36
CA ALA A 76 8.27 2.36 11.04
C ALA A 76 7.66 0.97 10.82
N PHE A 77 7.49 0.23 11.92
CA PHE A 77 6.89 -1.09 11.97
C PHE A 77 6.06 -1.22 13.26
N THR A 78 5.06 -2.09 13.24
CA THR A 78 4.42 -2.59 14.48
C THR A 78 5.48 -3.31 15.32
N ASN A 79 5.86 -2.73 16.44
CA ASN A 79 6.97 -3.19 17.28
C ASN A 79 6.49 -3.81 18.61
N ALA A 80 5.21 -3.62 18.94
CA ALA A 80 4.54 -4.14 20.12
C ALA A 80 3.06 -4.46 19.84
N GLY A 81 2.47 -5.35 20.64
CA GLY A 81 1.05 -5.72 20.56
C GLY A 81 0.09 -4.55 20.73
N MET A 82 0.47 -3.60 21.59
CA MET A 82 -0.30 -2.42 21.94
C MET A 82 -0.51 -1.41 20.81
N ASN A 83 0.32 -1.41 19.75
CA ASN A 83 0.28 -0.38 18.70
C ASN A 83 -1.11 -0.28 18.04
N GLN A 84 -1.82 -1.40 17.92
CA GLN A 84 -3.16 -1.46 17.32
C GLN A 84 -4.28 -0.95 18.25
N PHE A 85 -3.99 -0.73 19.53
CA PHE A 85 -4.95 -0.25 20.54
C PHE A 85 -4.63 1.16 21.03
N LYS A 86 -3.70 1.87 20.39
CA LYS A 86 -3.28 3.22 20.78
C LYS A 86 -4.47 4.16 21.00
N GLY A 87 -5.38 4.26 20.01
CA GLY A 87 -6.57 5.09 20.15
C GLY A 87 -7.52 4.63 21.27
N ILE A 88 -7.55 3.35 21.63
CA ILE A 88 -8.35 2.87 22.77
C ILE A 88 -7.73 3.34 24.09
N PHE A 89 -6.41 3.20 24.25
CA PHE A 89 -5.72 3.65 25.46
C PHE A 89 -5.80 5.15 25.69
N LEU A 90 -5.84 5.93 24.60
CA LEU A 90 -5.97 7.38 24.67
C LEU A 90 -7.43 7.85 24.86
N GLY A 91 -8.40 6.93 24.87
CA GLY A 91 -9.83 7.26 24.94
C GLY A 91 -10.42 7.80 23.64
N ASP A 92 -9.65 7.76 22.54
CA ASP A 92 -10.10 8.16 21.23
C ASP A 92 -11.04 7.12 20.61
N MET A 93 -10.95 5.84 20.96
CA MET A 93 -11.76 4.76 20.40
C MET A 93 -12.38 3.86 21.48
N GLU A 94 -13.55 3.30 21.17
CA GLU A 94 -14.19 2.30 22.01
C GLU A 94 -13.56 0.91 21.80
N PRO A 95 -13.32 0.14 22.86
CA PRO A 95 -12.77 -1.20 22.72
C PRO A 95 -13.80 -2.18 22.12
N PRO A 96 -13.36 -3.13 21.25
CA PRO A 96 -14.25 -4.15 20.69
C PRO A 96 -14.75 -5.16 21.73
N HIS A 97 -14.04 -5.27 22.85
CA HIS A 97 -14.35 -6.08 24.02
C HIS A 97 -13.50 -5.58 25.19
N PRO A 98 -13.97 -5.56 26.44
CA PRO A 98 -13.20 -5.06 27.60
C PRO A 98 -11.87 -5.81 27.84
N ARG A 99 -11.79 -7.06 27.38
CA ARG A 99 -10.62 -7.93 27.48
C ARG A 99 -10.30 -8.58 26.15
N VAL A 100 -9.07 -8.48 25.66
CA VAL A 100 -8.68 -9.10 24.39
C VAL A 100 -7.35 -9.81 24.49
N VAL A 101 -7.14 -10.81 23.64
CA VAL A 101 -5.90 -11.61 23.60
C VAL A 101 -5.54 -11.93 22.15
N ASN A 102 -4.26 -11.90 21.82
CA ASN A 102 -3.75 -12.35 20.53
C ASN A 102 -2.26 -12.74 20.59
N HIS A 103 -1.72 -13.07 19.41
CA HIS A 103 -0.29 -13.13 19.16
C HIS A 103 0.06 -12.11 18.06
N GLN A 104 0.74 -11.03 18.42
CA GLN A 104 1.07 -9.94 17.52
C GLN A 104 2.35 -10.24 16.73
N LYS A 105 2.31 -10.04 15.40
CA LYS A 105 3.50 -9.95 14.55
C LYS A 105 4.26 -8.66 14.87
N CYS A 106 5.50 -8.77 15.36
CA CYS A 106 6.31 -7.60 15.71
C CYS A 106 7.61 -7.57 14.91
N VAL A 107 8.05 -6.37 14.53
CA VAL A 107 9.33 -6.14 13.86
C VAL A 107 10.12 -5.06 14.59
N ARG A 108 11.40 -5.34 14.89
CA ARG A 108 12.33 -4.43 15.57
C ARG A 108 13.55 -4.15 14.71
N VAL A 109 13.34 -3.30 13.71
CA VAL A 109 14.39 -2.80 12.81
C VAL A 109 14.33 -1.28 12.72
N GLY A 110 15.38 -0.63 13.23
CA GLY A 110 15.53 0.82 13.33
C GLY A 110 14.68 1.50 14.41
N GLY A 111 14.92 2.78 14.67
CA GLY A 111 14.26 3.55 15.75
C GLY A 111 14.76 3.20 17.15
N LYS A 112 13.97 3.48 18.20
CA LYS A 112 14.30 3.20 19.62
C LYS A 112 14.55 1.70 19.88
N HIS A 113 13.78 0.84 19.21
CA HIS A 113 13.86 -0.62 19.36
C HIS A 113 14.44 -1.25 18.08
N ASN A 114 15.77 -1.42 18.05
CA ASN A 114 16.51 -1.88 16.87
C ASN A 114 17.45 -3.03 17.20
N ASP A 115 17.09 -4.24 16.78
CA ASP A 115 17.83 -5.46 17.11
C ASP A 115 18.70 -5.96 15.93
N LEU A 116 18.71 -5.23 14.80
CA LEU A 116 19.32 -5.70 13.53
C LEU A 116 20.80 -6.09 13.64
N LYS A 117 21.56 -5.42 14.52
CA LYS A 117 22.99 -5.71 14.77
C LYS A 117 23.19 -6.91 15.72
N ALA A 118 22.24 -7.18 16.62
CA ALA A 118 22.31 -8.27 17.59
C ALA A 118 21.90 -9.63 16.99
N VAL A 119 20.99 -9.62 16.02
CA VAL A 119 20.51 -10.84 15.36
C VAL A 119 21.64 -11.68 14.78
N GLY A 120 21.65 -12.96 15.15
CA GLY A 120 22.66 -13.94 14.78
C GLY A 120 23.91 -13.94 15.67
N MET A 121 24.14 -12.87 16.44
CA MET A 121 25.29 -12.74 17.34
C MET A 121 25.00 -13.31 18.72
N ASP A 122 23.77 -13.20 19.21
CA ASP A 122 23.30 -13.82 20.44
C ASP A 122 22.20 -14.86 20.18
N ASN A 123 21.69 -15.43 21.28
CA ASN A 123 20.79 -16.57 21.25
C ASN A 123 19.30 -16.22 21.38
N TYR A 124 18.91 -14.93 21.39
CA TYR A 124 17.54 -14.52 21.75
C TYR A 124 16.98 -13.25 21.06
N HIS A 125 17.78 -12.42 20.40
CA HIS A 125 17.28 -11.28 19.62
C HIS A 125 16.85 -11.67 18.21
N HIS A 126 15.82 -10.99 17.71
CA HIS A 126 15.15 -11.27 16.43
C HIS A 126 14.76 -9.97 15.72
N THR A 127 14.81 -9.95 14.38
CA THR A 127 14.20 -8.84 13.63
C THR A 127 12.69 -8.96 13.58
N PHE A 128 12.18 -10.19 13.51
CA PHE A 128 10.76 -10.54 13.56
C PHE A 128 10.51 -11.55 14.67
N PHE A 129 9.51 -11.29 15.49
CA PHE A 129 9.10 -12.18 16.57
C PHE A 129 7.60 -12.07 16.81
N GLU A 130 7.05 -13.05 17.52
CA GLU A 130 5.65 -13.03 17.94
C GLU A 130 5.55 -12.57 19.39
N MET A 131 4.72 -11.56 19.64
CA MET A 131 4.42 -11.08 20.99
C MET A 131 3.07 -11.62 21.43
N LEU A 132 3.06 -12.55 22.38
CA LEU A 132 1.83 -13.00 23.02
C LEU A 132 1.34 -11.90 23.96
N GLY A 133 0.14 -11.38 23.73
CA GLY A 133 -0.38 -10.26 24.51
C GLY A 133 -1.81 -10.47 24.94
N ASN A 134 -2.13 -9.96 26.13
CA ASN A 134 -3.47 -9.85 26.66
C ASN A 134 -3.69 -8.43 27.19
N TRP A 135 -4.87 -7.88 26.92
CA TRP A 135 -5.18 -6.48 27.20
C TRP A 135 -6.45 -6.36 28.02
N SER A 136 -6.41 -5.40 28.96
CA SER A 136 -7.56 -4.92 29.72
C SER A 136 -7.83 -3.48 29.35
N PHE A 137 -9.06 -3.19 28.92
CA PHE A 137 -9.50 -1.82 28.66
C PHE A 137 -10.41 -1.35 29.78
N GLY A 138 -9.83 -0.91 30.90
CA GLY A 138 -10.59 -0.37 32.04
C GLY A 138 -11.34 -1.43 32.87
N ASP A 139 -11.04 -2.71 32.70
CA ASP A 139 -11.78 -3.81 33.34
C ASP A 139 -11.04 -4.40 34.56
N TYR A 140 -9.86 -4.98 34.36
CA TYR A 140 -8.99 -5.46 35.43
C TYR A 140 -7.67 -4.69 35.49
N GLY A 141 -7.04 -4.66 36.67
CA GLY A 141 -5.83 -3.88 36.95
C GLY A 141 -4.60 -4.74 37.27
N ARG A 142 -3.67 -4.16 38.04
CA ARG A 142 -2.35 -4.75 38.35
C ARG A 142 -2.46 -6.11 39.03
N ARG A 143 -3.36 -6.20 40.03
CA ARG A 143 -3.55 -7.41 40.83
C ARG A 143 -3.91 -8.62 39.97
N GLU A 144 -4.94 -8.48 39.13
CA GLU A 144 -5.40 -9.55 38.26
C GLU A 144 -4.37 -9.85 37.17
N ALA A 145 -3.73 -8.83 36.58
CA ALA A 145 -2.70 -9.01 35.56
C ALA A 145 -1.54 -9.88 36.07
N CYS A 146 -1.00 -9.56 37.24
CA CYS A 146 0.07 -10.34 37.88
C CYS A 146 -0.41 -11.77 38.22
N ALA A 147 -1.63 -11.91 38.74
CA ALA A 147 -2.20 -13.22 39.09
C ALA A 147 -2.41 -14.11 37.85
N TYR A 148 -2.90 -13.54 36.74
CA TYR A 148 -3.09 -14.26 35.48
C TYR A 148 -1.76 -14.70 34.87
N ALA A 149 -0.76 -13.80 34.83
CA ALA A 149 0.56 -14.14 34.32
C ALA A 149 1.23 -15.23 35.16
N TRP A 150 1.21 -15.10 36.49
CA TRP A 150 1.76 -16.10 37.41
C TRP A 150 1.05 -17.45 37.29
N GLY A 151 -0.28 -17.44 37.21
CA GLY A 151 -1.11 -18.63 37.06
C GLY A 151 -0.81 -19.39 35.77
N LEU A 152 -0.60 -18.68 34.66
CA LEU A 152 -0.26 -19.28 33.37
C LEU A 152 1.14 -19.92 33.39
N LEU A 153 2.14 -19.15 33.82
CA LEU A 153 3.54 -19.60 33.83
C LEU A 153 3.74 -20.81 34.74
N THR A 154 3.17 -20.79 35.96
CA THR A 154 3.40 -21.83 36.97
C THR A 154 2.40 -22.98 36.90
N GLY A 155 1.25 -22.76 36.25
CA GLY A 155 0.19 -23.75 36.08
C GLY A 155 0.30 -24.48 34.73
N PRO A 156 -0.46 -24.08 33.69
CA PRO A 156 -0.45 -24.73 32.37
C PRO A 156 0.95 -24.92 31.78
N PHE A 157 1.82 -23.90 31.85
CA PHE A 157 3.19 -23.99 31.35
C PHE A 157 4.15 -24.73 32.28
N GLY A 158 3.82 -24.89 33.56
CA GLY A 158 4.58 -25.71 34.50
C GLY A 158 6.00 -25.22 34.80
N ILE A 159 6.27 -23.92 34.65
CA ILE A 159 7.57 -23.32 34.97
C ILE A 159 7.74 -23.26 36.49
N SER A 160 8.90 -23.73 36.98
CA SER A 160 9.24 -23.73 38.41
C SER A 160 9.27 -22.32 38.98
N LYS A 161 8.59 -22.10 40.12
CA LYS A 161 8.48 -20.79 40.78
C LYS A 161 9.82 -20.22 41.20
N GLU A 162 10.76 -21.09 41.56
CA GLU A 162 12.11 -20.75 42.05
C GLU A 162 13.01 -20.20 40.94
N ARG A 163 12.62 -20.38 39.67
CA ARG A 163 13.34 -19.86 38.50
C ARG A 163 12.84 -18.49 38.06
N LEU A 164 11.71 -18.03 38.60
CA LEU A 164 11.07 -16.78 38.20
C LEU A 164 11.44 -15.66 39.16
N TYR A 165 11.76 -14.51 38.58
CA TYR A 165 12.05 -13.25 39.27
C TYR A 165 11.13 -12.20 38.67
N VAL A 166 10.70 -11.24 39.48
CA VAL A 166 9.81 -10.17 39.03
C VAL A 166 10.37 -8.81 39.44
N THR A 167 10.08 -7.78 38.66
CA THR A 167 10.47 -6.41 38.99
C THR A 167 9.28 -5.56 39.43
N TYR A 168 9.51 -4.39 40.01
CA TYR A 168 8.48 -3.36 40.16
C TYR A 168 9.09 -1.96 40.01
N PHE A 169 8.29 -1.00 39.57
CA PHE A 169 8.75 0.37 39.38
C PHE A 169 9.07 1.06 40.71
N SER A 170 10.31 1.52 40.87
CA SER A 170 10.80 2.15 42.10
C SER A 170 10.44 3.64 42.24
N GLY A 171 9.74 4.22 41.25
CA GLY A 171 9.44 5.65 41.21
C GLY A 171 10.54 6.47 40.53
N ASP A 172 10.19 7.69 40.13
CA ASP A 172 11.11 8.70 39.62
C ASP A 172 10.74 10.09 40.18
N PRO A 173 11.53 10.63 41.13
CA PRO A 173 11.25 11.94 41.71
C PRO A 173 11.31 13.11 40.73
N SER A 174 12.05 13.00 39.62
CA SER A 174 12.22 14.09 38.65
C SER A 174 10.98 14.30 37.78
N LEU A 175 10.19 13.24 37.59
CA LEU A 175 8.91 13.25 36.88
C LEU A 175 7.71 13.22 37.82
N GLU A 176 7.94 13.36 39.14
CA GLU A 176 6.91 13.27 40.18
C GLU A 176 6.13 11.93 40.16
N LEU A 177 6.79 10.84 39.76
CA LEU A 177 6.19 9.51 39.66
C LEU A 177 6.49 8.68 40.93
N PRO A 178 5.48 8.24 41.69
CA PRO A 178 5.69 7.44 42.89
C PRO A 178 6.10 5.99 42.59
N PRO A 179 6.70 5.27 43.56
CA PRO A 179 6.94 3.83 43.44
C PRO A 179 5.63 3.03 43.36
N ASP A 180 5.62 2.00 42.51
CA ASP A 180 4.50 1.07 42.36
C ASP A 180 4.53 -0.02 43.46
N LEU A 181 4.15 0.38 44.67
CA LEU A 181 4.09 -0.52 45.82
C LEU A 181 2.93 -1.52 45.73
N GLU A 182 1.87 -1.21 44.99
CA GLU A 182 0.73 -2.12 44.79
C GLU A 182 1.19 -3.39 44.05
N THR A 183 1.98 -3.24 42.99
CA THR A 183 2.53 -4.38 42.25
C THR A 183 3.48 -5.21 43.12
N LYS A 184 4.33 -4.57 43.93
CA LYS A 184 5.21 -5.25 44.90
C LYS A 184 4.40 -6.11 45.89
N GLU A 185 3.37 -5.54 46.50
CA GLU A 185 2.51 -6.23 47.47
C GLU A 185 1.73 -7.38 46.81
N THR A 186 1.28 -7.16 45.57
CA THR A 186 0.63 -8.21 44.76
C THR A 186 1.56 -9.40 44.57
N TRP A 187 2.81 -9.20 44.17
CA TRP A 187 3.77 -10.30 44.01
C TRP A 187 4.04 -11.05 45.31
N LEU A 188 4.18 -10.35 46.43
CA LEU A 188 4.29 -10.97 47.76
C LEU A 188 3.07 -11.83 48.08
N SER A 189 1.86 -11.35 47.77
CA SER A 189 0.61 -12.08 48.01
C SER A 189 0.46 -13.35 47.16
N LEU A 190 1.11 -13.40 45.99
CA LEU A 190 1.16 -14.56 45.09
C LEU A 190 2.20 -15.62 45.54
N GLY A 191 2.94 -15.32 46.61
CA GLY A 191 3.86 -16.25 47.28
C GLY A 191 5.31 -16.17 46.83
N LEU A 192 5.72 -15.09 46.16
CA LEU A 192 7.13 -14.86 45.83
C LEU A 192 7.90 -14.37 47.06
N SER A 193 9.16 -14.78 47.21
CA SER A 193 10.00 -14.26 48.29
C SER A 193 10.47 -12.82 48.01
N PRO A 194 10.79 -12.02 49.04
CA PRO A 194 11.34 -10.68 48.84
C PRO A 194 12.62 -10.65 47.98
N SER A 195 13.41 -11.73 47.98
CA SER A 195 14.62 -11.84 47.16
C SER A 195 14.35 -12.09 45.66
N GLN A 196 13.13 -12.47 45.30
CA GLN A 196 12.70 -12.64 43.91
C GLN A 196 12.04 -11.38 43.33
N ILE A 197 11.80 -10.36 44.15
CA ILE A 197 11.12 -9.11 43.76
C ILE A 197 12.13 -7.97 43.76
N VAL A 198 12.50 -7.49 42.58
CA VAL A 198 13.59 -6.52 42.38
C VAL A 198 13.04 -5.12 42.09
N PRO A 199 13.41 -4.07 42.84
CA PRO A 199 13.06 -2.70 42.47
C PRO A 199 13.89 -2.24 41.27
N SER A 200 13.25 -1.54 40.33
CA SER A 200 13.87 -1.07 39.09
C SER A 200 13.37 0.32 38.70
N GLY A 201 14.26 1.12 38.10
CA GLY A 201 14.01 2.54 37.81
C GLY A 201 13.29 2.80 36.48
N LEU A 202 13.29 4.08 36.07
CA LEU A 202 12.60 4.57 34.86
C LEU A 202 13.02 3.86 33.56
N GLN A 203 14.28 3.46 33.44
CA GLN A 203 14.78 2.84 32.20
C GLN A 203 14.20 1.45 31.94
N ASP A 204 13.93 0.70 33.01
CA ASP A 204 13.54 -0.72 32.93
C ASP A 204 12.04 -0.89 33.20
N ASN A 205 11.49 -0.15 34.18
CA ASN A 205 10.13 -0.38 34.69
C ASN A 205 9.16 0.79 34.46
N PHE A 206 9.47 1.66 33.50
CA PHE A 206 8.52 2.65 32.99
C PHE A 206 8.47 2.54 31.46
N TRP A 207 7.36 2.01 30.94
CA TRP A 207 7.25 1.68 29.53
C TRP A 207 6.63 2.83 28.74
N GLU A 208 7.19 3.08 27.57
CA GLU A 208 6.79 4.15 26.67
C GLU A 208 6.83 3.68 25.23
N MET A 209 5.73 3.89 24.50
CA MET A 209 5.59 3.46 23.11
C MET A 209 6.56 4.18 22.16
N SER A 210 6.69 5.50 22.34
CA SER A 210 7.49 6.39 21.50
C SER A 210 7.79 7.68 22.28
N VAL A 211 8.29 8.72 21.62
CA VAL A 211 8.50 10.05 22.23
C VAL A 211 7.20 10.69 22.74
N THR A 212 6.05 10.27 22.21
CA THR A 212 4.71 10.67 22.66
C THR A 212 3.76 9.47 22.61
N GLY A 213 2.66 9.53 23.37
CA GLY A 213 1.63 8.49 23.38
C GLY A 213 1.42 7.86 24.77
N PRO A 214 0.64 6.77 24.85
CA PRO A 214 0.33 6.12 26.13
C PRO A 214 1.58 5.49 26.75
N CYS A 215 1.69 5.61 28.08
CA CYS A 215 2.81 5.14 28.89
C CYS A 215 2.38 4.80 30.32
N GLY A 216 3.28 4.17 31.08
CA GLY A 216 3.05 3.92 32.49
C GLY A 216 4.08 2.98 33.13
N PRO A 217 3.99 2.77 34.45
CA PRO A 217 4.83 1.82 35.16
C PRO A 217 4.57 0.39 34.66
N CYS A 218 5.57 -0.46 34.75
CA CYS A 218 5.43 -1.86 34.42
C CYS A 218 6.13 -2.78 35.42
N THR A 219 5.87 -4.07 35.28
CA THR A 219 6.59 -5.16 35.96
C THR A 219 7.02 -6.19 34.94
N GLU A 220 8.28 -6.63 35.04
CA GLU A 220 8.86 -7.61 34.15
C GLU A 220 9.03 -8.93 34.90
N ILE A 221 8.68 -10.03 34.25
CA ILE A 221 8.91 -11.38 34.73
C ILE A 221 10.14 -11.93 34.00
N HIS A 222 11.20 -12.17 34.74
CA HIS A 222 12.44 -12.77 34.26
C HIS A 222 12.51 -14.24 34.64
N ILE A 223 13.15 -15.03 33.79
CA ILE A 223 13.47 -16.43 34.06
C ILE A 223 14.97 -16.62 34.16
N ASN A 224 15.38 -17.35 35.19
CA ASN A 224 16.73 -17.89 35.29
C ASN A 224 16.87 -19.08 34.33
N THR A 225 17.72 -18.88 33.33
CA THR A 225 17.98 -19.89 32.28
C THR A 225 18.96 -20.97 32.71
N CYS A 226 19.69 -20.78 33.82
CA CYS A 226 20.47 -21.85 34.44
C CYS A 226 19.54 -22.87 35.11
N GLN A 227 19.81 -24.17 34.88
CA GLN A 227 19.07 -25.25 35.53
C GLN A 227 19.35 -25.34 37.04
N ASN A 228 20.41 -24.69 37.53
CA ASN A 228 20.80 -24.69 38.94
C ASN A 228 20.52 -23.30 39.58
N PRO A 229 19.50 -23.17 40.45
CA PRO A 229 19.08 -21.88 41.01
C PRO A 229 20.15 -21.19 41.89
N SER A 230 21.08 -21.96 42.46
CA SER A 230 22.07 -21.51 43.45
C SER A 230 23.32 -20.84 42.85
N SER A 231 23.45 -20.78 41.52
CA SER A 231 24.64 -20.23 40.84
C SER A 231 24.34 -19.01 39.95
N SER A 232 23.21 -18.32 40.16
CA SER A 232 22.72 -17.27 39.26
C SER A 232 23.67 -16.07 39.19
N ARG A 233 24.20 -15.78 37.99
CA ARG A 233 24.76 -14.46 37.66
C ARG A 233 23.65 -13.58 37.07
N SER A 234 23.80 -12.26 37.15
CA SER A 234 22.85 -11.32 36.52
C SER A 234 22.67 -11.56 35.02
N SER A 235 23.68 -12.09 34.34
CA SER A 235 23.67 -12.46 32.92
C SER A 235 22.71 -13.59 32.55
N ASP A 236 22.23 -14.36 33.52
CA ASP A 236 21.47 -15.59 33.29
C ASP A 236 19.95 -15.38 33.37
N LEU A 237 19.54 -14.17 33.76
CA LEU A 237 18.15 -13.72 33.80
C LEU A 237 17.75 -13.19 32.43
N LYS A 238 16.70 -13.79 31.84
CA LYS A 238 16.09 -13.30 30.61
C LYS A 238 14.67 -12.85 30.89
N GLU A 239 14.33 -11.64 30.47
CA GLU A 239 12.95 -11.16 30.47
C GLU A 239 12.08 -12.06 29.59
N LEU A 240 10.99 -12.56 30.17
CA LEU A 240 10.02 -13.43 29.49
C LEU A 240 8.75 -12.67 29.14
N TRP A 241 8.26 -11.84 30.08
CA TRP A 241 6.96 -11.16 29.97
C TRP A 241 7.01 -9.79 30.64
N ASN A 242 6.60 -8.74 29.93
CA ASN A 242 6.40 -7.41 30.47
C ASN A 242 4.90 -7.12 30.66
N LEU A 243 4.50 -6.63 31.83
CA LEU A 243 3.13 -6.23 32.18
C LEU A 243 3.13 -4.73 32.44
N VAL A 244 2.60 -3.97 31.48
CA VAL A 244 2.55 -2.51 31.49
C VAL A 244 1.19 -2.03 31.96
N PHE A 245 1.19 -1.09 32.91
CA PHE A 245 0.00 -0.47 33.45
C PHE A 245 -0.16 0.91 32.83
N ILE A 246 -0.89 0.96 31.72
CA ILE A 246 -1.09 2.19 30.94
C ILE A 246 -2.06 3.09 31.70
N GLU A 247 -1.50 4.13 32.31
CA GLU A 247 -2.21 5.07 33.17
C GLU A 247 -1.85 6.53 32.88
N HIS A 248 -0.88 6.76 32.00
CA HIS A 248 -0.41 8.08 31.60
C HIS A 248 -0.32 8.23 30.07
N GLN A 249 -0.23 9.47 29.61
CA GLN A 249 0.17 9.83 28.25
C GLN A 249 1.31 10.83 28.30
N ARG A 250 2.33 10.62 27.45
CA ARG A 250 3.37 11.62 27.19
C ARG A 250 2.99 12.53 26.04
N LEU A 251 3.03 13.84 26.29
CA LEU A 251 2.77 14.89 25.31
C LEU A 251 4.04 15.32 24.57
N GLN A 252 3.87 16.13 23.51
CA GLN A 252 4.99 16.61 22.67
C GLN A 252 6.00 17.48 23.42
N ASP A 253 5.55 18.19 24.45
CA ASP A 253 6.41 19.00 25.33
C ASP A 253 7.10 18.17 26.42
N THR A 254 7.06 16.84 26.28
CA THR A 254 7.56 15.80 27.19
C THR A 254 6.84 15.69 28.53
N THR A 255 5.78 16.47 28.77
CA THR A 255 4.98 16.33 30.00
C THR A 255 4.26 14.99 30.02
N VAL A 256 4.11 14.42 31.23
CA VAL A 256 3.38 13.17 31.48
C VAL A 256 2.09 13.54 32.19
N GLN A 257 0.95 13.17 31.60
CA GLN A 257 -0.37 13.46 32.16
C GLN A 257 -1.14 12.17 32.42
N PRO A 258 -1.95 12.10 33.49
CA PRO A 258 -2.75 10.93 33.80
C PRO A 258 -3.87 10.74 32.78
N LEU A 259 -4.17 9.48 32.45
CA LEU A 259 -5.31 9.09 31.63
C LEU A 259 -6.60 8.96 32.47
N GLY A 260 -7.75 9.17 31.84
CA GLY A 260 -9.06 9.04 32.50
C GLY A 260 -9.46 7.60 32.86
N CYS A 261 -8.75 6.60 32.31
CA CYS A 261 -8.93 5.18 32.56
C CYS A 261 -7.57 4.50 32.72
N HIS A 262 -7.56 3.40 33.48
CA HIS A 262 -6.38 2.55 33.65
C HIS A 262 -6.52 1.28 32.83
N HIS A 263 -5.48 0.97 32.06
CA HIS A 263 -5.47 -0.18 31.17
C HIS A 263 -4.30 -1.11 31.49
N VAL A 264 -4.42 -2.37 31.05
CA VAL A 264 -3.31 -3.33 31.12
C VAL A 264 -2.91 -3.68 29.70
N ASP A 265 -1.62 -3.57 29.42
CA ASP A 265 -0.96 -4.06 28.23
C ASP A 265 0.09 -5.09 28.64
N THR A 266 0.10 -6.26 28.00
CA THR A 266 1.14 -7.26 28.28
C THR A 266 1.80 -7.72 26.99
N GLY A 267 3.09 -8.03 27.09
CA GLY A 267 3.87 -8.57 25.98
C GLY A 267 4.82 -9.65 26.46
N MET A 268 4.54 -10.90 26.10
CA MET A 268 5.41 -12.06 26.32
C MET A 268 6.10 -12.46 25.03
N GLY A 269 7.42 -12.60 25.08
CA GLY A 269 8.21 -13.02 23.92
C GLY A 269 7.98 -14.50 23.61
N PHE A 270 7.27 -14.80 22.52
CA PHE A 270 6.89 -16.17 22.17
C PHE A 270 8.11 -17.07 21.95
N GLU A 271 9.08 -16.62 21.16
CA GLU A 271 10.32 -17.34 20.87
C GLU A 271 11.09 -17.70 22.15
N ARG A 272 11.13 -16.77 23.12
CA ARG A 272 11.78 -16.98 24.42
C ARG A 272 11.02 -18.03 25.23
N LEU A 273 9.68 -17.96 25.27
CA LEU A 273 8.84 -18.94 25.96
C LEU A 273 8.99 -20.34 25.37
N VAL A 274 9.00 -20.46 24.04
CA VAL A 274 9.16 -21.75 23.36
C VAL A 274 10.51 -22.37 23.71
N ALA A 275 11.60 -21.59 23.70
CA ALA A 275 12.91 -22.09 24.11
C ALA A 275 12.89 -22.64 25.55
N VAL A 276 12.27 -21.91 26.49
CA VAL A 276 12.13 -22.34 27.88
C VAL A 276 11.36 -23.66 28.00
N LEU A 277 10.19 -23.76 27.36
CA LEU A 277 9.31 -24.94 27.47
C LEU A 277 9.84 -26.17 26.73
N GLN A 278 10.73 -25.98 25.76
CA GLN A 278 11.44 -27.07 25.07
C GLN A 278 12.80 -27.39 25.70
N GLY A 279 13.18 -26.70 26.79
CA GLY A 279 14.46 -26.93 27.47
C GLY A 279 15.68 -26.52 26.65
N LYS A 280 15.53 -25.54 25.75
CA LYS A 280 16.58 -24.98 24.89
C LYS A 280 17.19 -23.73 25.51
N THR A 281 18.48 -23.50 25.24
CA THR A 281 19.21 -22.29 25.68
C THR A 281 19.12 -21.15 24.67
N SER A 282 18.92 -21.49 23.39
CA SER A 282 18.69 -20.55 22.29
C SER A 282 17.29 -20.67 21.71
N ASN A 283 16.72 -19.52 21.34
CA ASN A 283 15.49 -19.44 20.55
C ASN A 283 15.65 -20.15 19.20
N TYR A 284 16.85 -20.12 18.62
CA TYR A 284 17.17 -20.71 17.32
C TYR A 284 17.20 -22.24 17.31
N ASP A 285 17.26 -22.88 18.49
CA ASP A 285 17.34 -24.35 18.60
C ASP A 285 15.96 -25.01 18.77
N THR A 286 14.89 -24.22 18.55
CA THR A 286 13.49 -24.62 18.73
C THR A 286 12.86 -25.10 17.42
N ASP A 287 11.68 -25.70 17.52
CA ASP A 287 10.85 -26.09 16.37
C ASP A 287 10.42 -24.90 15.47
N LEU A 288 10.61 -23.65 15.92
CA LEU A 288 10.38 -22.45 15.12
C LEU A 288 11.42 -22.26 14.00
N PHE A 289 12.67 -22.70 14.21
CA PHE A 289 13.80 -22.41 13.31
C PHE A 289 14.40 -23.67 12.67
N VAL A 290 14.32 -24.82 13.33
CA VAL A 290 14.89 -26.08 12.80
C VAL A 290 14.41 -26.39 11.36
N PRO A 291 13.11 -26.29 11.01
CA PRO A 291 12.68 -26.53 9.64
C PRO A 291 13.30 -25.56 8.62
N ILE A 292 13.54 -24.31 9.03
CA ILE A 292 14.16 -23.27 8.19
C ILE A 292 15.65 -23.56 7.99
N PHE A 293 16.36 -23.98 9.05
CA PHE A 293 17.75 -24.43 8.95
C PHE A 293 17.89 -25.65 8.04
N ASP A 294 16.96 -26.60 8.11
CA ASP A 294 16.94 -27.75 7.21
C ASP A 294 16.74 -27.32 5.75
N ALA A 295 15.89 -26.32 5.48
CA ALA A 295 15.74 -25.77 4.14
C ALA A 295 17.01 -25.07 3.64
N ILE A 296 17.65 -24.24 4.48
CA ILE A 296 18.94 -23.61 4.15
C ILE A 296 19.98 -24.70 3.81
N ARG A 297 20.07 -25.75 4.64
CA ARG A 297 20.97 -26.88 4.42
C ARG A 297 20.69 -27.58 3.08
N ARG A 298 19.42 -27.88 2.77
CA ARG A 298 19.02 -28.53 1.52
C ARG A 298 19.33 -27.66 0.30
N SER A 299 19.04 -26.37 0.35
CA SER A 299 19.25 -25.44 -0.78
C SER A 299 20.72 -25.09 -1.03
N SER A 300 21.55 -25.06 0.03
CA SER A 300 22.98 -24.71 -0.07
C SER A 300 23.94 -25.88 -0.12
N SER A 301 23.51 -27.08 0.31
CA SER A 301 24.39 -28.21 0.62
C SER A 301 25.46 -27.91 1.70
N ALA A 302 25.23 -26.90 2.55
CA ALA A 302 26.14 -26.56 3.64
C ALA A 302 26.15 -27.63 4.76
N PRO A 303 27.19 -27.65 5.62
CA PRO A 303 27.18 -28.47 6.83
C PRO A 303 25.99 -28.15 7.74
N PRO A 304 25.52 -29.11 8.56
CA PRO A 304 24.40 -28.87 9.48
C PRO A 304 24.77 -27.83 10.54
N TYR A 305 23.79 -27.02 10.95
CA TYR A 305 23.89 -26.08 12.05
C TYR A 305 24.31 -26.77 13.36
N GLN A 306 25.23 -26.17 14.11
CA GLN A 306 25.83 -26.79 15.31
C GLN A 306 25.55 -26.04 16.63
N GLY A 307 24.89 -24.89 16.60
CA GLY A 307 24.59 -24.10 17.80
C GLY A 307 25.78 -23.30 18.36
N LYS A 308 26.78 -22.98 17.55
CA LYS A 308 28.00 -22.27 17.95
C LYS A 308 27.86 -20.75 17.86
N PHE A 309 28.58 -20.05 18.74
CA PHE A 309 28.56 -18.58 18.90
C PHE A 309 29.98 -18.02 19.07
N GLY A 310 30.19 -16.77 18.65
CA GLY A 310 31.47 -16.04 18.83
C GLY A 310 32.67 -16.83 18.34
N ASP A 311 33.72 -16.92 19.15
CA ASP A 311 34.97 -17.61 18.81
C ASP A 311 34.81 -19.11 18.53
N SER A 312 33.67 -19.71 18.91
CA SER A 312 33.38 -21.11 18.56
C SER A 312 32.85 -21.27 17.12
N ASP A 313 32.33 -20.22 16.48
CA ASP A 313 31.87 -20.19 15.09
C ASP A 313 32.85 -19.42 14.19
N LEU A 314 34.10 -19.88 14.12
CA LEU A 314 35.16 -19.25 13.30
C LEU A 314 34.80 -19.15 11.80
N SER A 315 33.95 -20.05 11.31
CA SER A 315 33.45 -20.01 9.92
C SER A 315 32.36 -18.96 9.68
N GLY A 316 31.71 -18.45 10.73
CA GLY A 316 30.50 -17.64 10.64
C GLY A 316 29.29 -18.39 10.07
N LEU A 317 29.33 -19.73 10.05
CA LEU A 317 28.32 -20.55 9.40
C LEU A 317 27.02 -20.57 10.21
N ASP A 318 27.12 -20.83 11.51
CA ASP A 318 25.97 -20.88 12.40
C ASP A 318 25.35 -19.48 12.58
N THR A 319 26.19 -18.45 12.59
CA THR A 319 25.78 -17.05 12.50
C THR A 319 25.01 -16.78 11.21
N GLY A 320 25.51 -17.26 10.07
CA GLY A 320 24.83 -17.18 8.78
C GLY A 320 23.46 -17.88 8.78
N TYR A 321 23.35 -19.07 9.38
CA TYR A 321 22.08 -19.78 9.52
C TYR A 321 21.06 -18.94 10.29
N ARG A 322 21.45 -18.42 11.46
CA ARG A 322 20.57 -17.59 12.30
C ARG A 322 20.11 -16.32 11.59
N ILE A 323 21.04 -15.58 10.96
CA ILE A 323 20.72 -14.34 10.24
C ILE A 323 19.75 -14.62 9.08
N LEU A 324 20.07 -15.62 8.24
CA LEU A 324 19.25 -15.90 7.06
C LEU A 324 17.85 -16.38 7.44
N ALA A 325 17.72 -17.24 8.45
CA ALA A 325 16.43 -17.74 8.91
C ALA A 325 15.56 -16.64 9.55
N ASP A 326 16.13 -15.83 10.45
CA ASP A 326 15.43 -14.74 11.11
C ASP A 326 14.97 -13.68 10.11
N HIS A 327 15.88 -13.22 9.25
CA HIS A 327 15.55 -12.20 8.26
C HIS A 327 14.56 -12.71 7.21
N ALA A 328 14.61 -13.98 6.82
CA ALA A 328 13.60 -14.56 5.92
C ALA A 328 12.19 -14.54 6.56
N ARG A 329 12.06 -14.78 7.87
CA ARG A 329 10.77 -14.62 8.60
C ARG A 329 10.26 -13.18 8.52
N MET A 330 11.11 -12.20 8.78
CA MET A 330 10.77 -10.77 8.67
C MET A 330 10.38 -10.39 7.23
N ILE A 331 11.22 -10.71 6.25
CA ILE A 331 11.01 -10.35 4.83
C ILE A 331 9.70 -10.92 4.30
N THR A 332 9.47 -12.21 4.55
CA THR A 332 8.26 -12.90 4.11
C THR A 332 7.02 -12.25 4.72
N THR A 333 7.06 -11.94 6.01
CA THR A 333 5.94 -11.29 6.72
C THR A 333 5.68 -9.88 6.20
N CYS A 334 6.72 -9.04 6.10
CA CYS A 334 6.60 -7.66 5.64
C CYS A 334 6.04 -7.56 4.21
N ILE A 335 6.57 -8.36 3.27
CA ILE A 335 6.10 -8.33 1.88
C ILE A 335 4.66 -8.89 1.77
N SER A 336 4.32 -9.89 2.59
CA SER A 336 2.96 -10.44 2.64
C SER A 336 1.94 -9.44 3.20
N ASP A 337 2.33 -8.60 4.15
CA ASP A 337 1.50 -7.51 4.69
C ASP A 337 1.43 -6.28 3.76
N GLY A 338 2.06 -6.33 2.58
CA GLY A 338 1.94 -5.33 1.52
C GLY A 338 3.11 -4.35 1.43
N MET A 339 4.16 -4.50 2.26
CA MET A 339 5.35 -3.65 2.16
C MET A 339 6.14 -3.93 0.89
N ILE A 340 6.81 -2.90 0.38
CA ILE A 340 7.71 -3.00 -0.77
C ILE A 340 9.08 -2.39 -0.44
N PRO A 341 10.19 -2.96 -0.93
CA PRO A 341 11.54 -2.49 -0.60
C PRO A 341 11.83 -1.05 -1.04
N GLU A 342 11.13 -0.58 -2.07
CA GLU A 342 11.29 0.79 -2.59
C GLU A 342 10.78 1.87 -1.65
N GLU A 343 9.72 1.60 -0.88
CA GLU A 343 9.14 2.54 0.09
C GLU A 343 9.70 2.36 1.50
N ASN A 344 10.41 1.27 1.73
CA ASN A 344 10.94 0.94 3.04
C ASN A 344 12.40 0.51 2.92
N HIS A 345 13.31 1.47 3.07
CA HIS A 345 14.74 1.27 3.01
C HIS A 345 15.24 0.25 4.03
N LYS A 346 14.62 0.18 5.22
CA LYS A 346 14.95 -0.80 6.26
C LYS A 346 14.65 -2.23 5.80
N LEU A 347 13.49 -2.47 5.19
CA LEU A 347 13.14 -3.75 4.57
C LEU A 347 14.15 -4.12 3.46
N ARG A 348 14.47 -3.17 2.57
CA ARG A 348 15.46 -3.37 1.52
C ARG A 348 16.84 -3.75 2.08
N ARG A 349 17.29 -3.07 3.13
CA ARG A 349 18.57 -3.35 3.80
C ARG A 349 18.61 -4.78 4.33
N VAL A 350 17.54 -5.25 4.96
CA VAL A 350 17.43 -6.63 5.46
C VAL A 350 17.42 -7.66 4.32
N ILE A 351 16.71 -7.38 3.21
CA ILE A 351 16.71 -8.23 2.01
C ILE A 351 18.14 -8.36 1.45
N ARG A 352 18.83 -7.23 1.24
CA ARG A 352 20.20 -7.22 0.71
C ARG A 352 21.20 -7.90 1.63
N LYS A 353 21.09 -7.69 2.96
CA LYS A 353 21.91 -8.41 3.95
C LYS A 353 21.70 -9.92 3.84
N SER A 354 20.46 -10.37 3.68
CA SER A 354 20.12 -11.79 3.54
C SER A 354 20.65 -12.40 2.23
N ILE A 355 20.53 -11.69 1.12
CA ILE A 355 21.14 -12.09 -0.17
C ILE A 355 22.66 -12.22 -0.04
N ASN A 356 23.32 -11.24 0.59
CA ASN A 356 24.76 -11.30 0.82
C ASN A 356 25.16 -12.48 1.71
N VAL A 357 24.42 -12.78 2.79
CA VAL A 357 24.68 -13.98 3.61
C VAL A 357 24.56 -15.26 2.76
N GLY A 358 23.52 -15.36 1.93
CA GLY A 358 23.35 -16.47 0.99
C GLY A 358 24.57 -16.69 0.08
N ARG A 359 25.09 -15.61 -0.49
CA ARG A 359 26.24 -15.66 -1.40
C ARG A 359 27.58 -15.83 -0.66
N ASP A 360 27.79 -15.12 0.43
CA ASP A 360 29.10 -14.96 1.07
C ASP A 360 29.37 -16.10 2.07
N VAL A 361 28.34 -16.58 2.78
CA VAL A 361 28.44 -17.71 3.73
C VAL A 361 28.07 -19.03 3.05
N PHE A 362 26.91 -19.09 2.40
CA PHE A 362 26.38 -20.34 1.84
C PHE A 362 26.79 -20.60 0.38
N ARG A 363 27.47 -19.65 -0.27
CA ARG A 363 27.94 -19.76 -1.66
C ARG A 363 26.81 -20.12 -2.65
N ARG A 364 25.60 -19.62 -2.40
CA ARG A 364 24.40 -19.95 -3.17
C ARG A 364 23.59 -18.70 -3.50
N GLU A 365 23.35 -18.49 -4.79
CA GLU A 365 22.41 -17.48 -5.30
C GLU A 365 20.97 -17.98 -5.16
N LYS A 366 20.01 -17.05 -5.05
CA LYS A 366 18.56 -17.31 -4.97
C LYS A 366 18.09 -18.16 -3.78
N ILE A 367 18.99 -18.45 -2.83
CA ILE A 367 18.66 -19.21 -1.62
C ILE A 367 17.58 -18.52 -0.77
N LEU A 368 17.53 -17.19 -0.75
CA LEU A 368 16.54 -16.46 0.04
C LEU A 368 15.10 -16.77 -0.42
N SER A 369 14.87 -16.92 -1.73
CA SER A 369 13.54 -17.29 -2.28
C SER A 369 13.11 -18.67 -1.77
N ASP A 370 14.02 -19.65 -1.76
CA ASP A 370 13.77 -21.00 -1.22
C ASP A 370 13.45 -20.97 0.28
N VAL A 371 14.21 -20.19 1.06
CA VAL A 371 14.02 -20.07 2.51
C VAL A 371 12.68 -19.40 2.82
N CYS A 372 12.28 -18.39 2.06
CA CYS A 372 10.96 -17.77 2.18
C CYS A 372 9.81 -18.76 1.92
N CYS A 373 10.00 -19.78 1.07
CA CYS A 373 9.02 -20.86 0.89
C CYS A 373 8.85 -21.66 2.18
N GLN A 374 9.96 -22.05 2.81
CA GLN A 374 9.91 -22.79 4.07
C GLN A 374 9.28 -21.96 5.20
N VAL A 375 9.52 -20.64 5.23
CA VAL A 375 8.86 -19.73 6.16
C VAL A 375 7.35 -19.70 5.93
N ALA A 376 6.90 -19.71 4.67
CA ALA A 376 5.47 -19.76 4.35
C ALA A 376 4.81 -21.09 4.74
N GLU A 377 5.56 -22.20 4.74
CA GLU A 377 5.08 -23.47 5.28
C GLU A 377 4.93 -23.46 6.80
N THR A 378 5.85 -22.80 7.54
CA THR A 378 5.83 -22.78 9.00
C THR A 378 4.88 -21.73 9.59
N LEU A 379 4.83 -20.53 9.00
CA LEU A 379 4.01 -19.41 9.48
C LEU A 379 2.66 -19.30 8.76
N GLY A 380 2.49 -19.95 7.61
CA GLY A 380 1.29 -19.81 6.78
C GLY A 380 0.00 -20.33 7.40
N GLU A 381 0.08 -21.39 8.22
CA GLU A 381 -1.09 -21.90 8.96
C GLU A 381 -1.57 -20.88 10.01
N ILE A 382 -0.64 -20.14 10.60
CA ILE A 382 -0.92 -19.14 11.65
C ILE A 382 -1.35 -17.81 11.03
N TYR A 383 -0.72 -17.44 9.91
CA TYR A 383 -0.95 -16.19 9.18
C TYR A 383 -1.24 -16.51 7.69
N PRO A 384 -2.50 -16.78 7.31
CA PRO A 384 -2.87 -17.22 5.96
C PRO A 384 -2.42 -16.30 4.83
N ASP A 385 -2.31 -15.00 5.11
CA ASP A 385 -1.79 -14.00 4.15
C ASP A 385 -0.38 -14.31 3.67
N ILE A 386 0.45 -14.97 4.49
CA ILE A 386 1.80 -15.37 4.11
C ILE A 386 1.76 -16.41 2.98
N SER A 387 0.96 -17.47 3.12
CA SER A 387 0.83 -18.50 2.08
C SER A 387 0.17 -17.92 0.82
N ARG A 388 -0.87 -17.10 1.00
CA ARG A 388 -1.59 -16.44 -0.11
C ARG A 388 -0.67 -15.55 -0.94
N ASN A 389 0.24 -14.81 -0.30
CA ASN A 389 1.14 -13.86 -0.96
C ASN A 389 2.54 -14.42 -1.27
N LEU A 390 2.80 -15.72 -1.07
CA LEU A 390 4.13 -16.31 -1.30
C LEU A 390 4.70 -16.00 -2.70
N LYS A 391 3.87 -16.06 -3.76
CA LYS A 391 4.38 -15.79 -5.11
C LYS A 391 4.85 -14.35 -5.30
N ARG A 392 4.19 -13.40 -4.62
CA ARG A 392 4.62 -12.00 -4.55
C ARG A 392 5.96 -11.89 -3.83
N VAL A 393 6.10 -12.55 -2.67
CA VAL A 393 7.35 -12.58 -1.89
C VAL A 393 8.51 -13.06 -2.75
N GLN A 394 8.38 -14.23 -3.39
CA GLN A 394 9.41 -14.79 -4.27
C GLN A 394 9.80 -13.82 -5.38
N THR A 395 8.80 -13.24 -6.07
CA THR A 395 9.05 -12.36 -7.22
C THR A 395 9.78 -11.08 -6.81
N ILE A 396 9.44 -10.49 -5.66
CA ILE A 396 10.11 -9.28 -5.14
C ILE A 396 11.53 -9.61 -4.67
N VAL A 397 11.72 -10.73 -3.97
CA VAL A 397 13.03 -11.16 -3.48
C VAL A 397 13.98 -11.44 -4.65
N GLU A 398 13.54 -12.21 -5.65
CA GLU A 398 14.32 -12.51 -6.85
C GLU A 398 14.66 -11.25 -7.64
N TYR A 399 13.70 -10.33 -7.78
CA TYR A 399 13.94 -9.04 -8.44
C TYR A 399 14.98 -8.19 -7.70
N GLU A 400 14.93 -8.11 -6.37
CA GLU A 400 15.92 -7.35 -5.59
C GLU A 400 17.31 -8.00 -5.62
N GLU A 401 17.40 -9.33 -5.74
CA GLU A 401 18.67 -10.03 -5.93
C GLU A 401 19.30 -9.72 -7.30
N ASP A 402 18.51 -9.83 -8.37
CA ASP A 402 18.96 -9.48 -9.73
C ASP A 402 19.37 -7.98 -9.78
N LEU A 403 18.56 -7.09 -9.18
CA LEU A 403 18.87 -5.66 -9.07
C LEU A 403 20.16 -5.39 -8.29
N LEU A 404 20.38 -6.08 -7.17
CA LEU A 404 21.60 -5.93 -6.37
C LEU A 404 22.85 -6.34 -7.16
N GLN A 405 22.73 -7.39 -7.99
CA GLN A 405 23.81 -7.85 -8.84
C GLN A 405 24.18 -6.83 -9.94
N ASP A 406 23.17 -6.19 -10.53
CA ASP A 406 23.37 -5.10 -11.49
C ASP A 406 24.02 -3.87 -10.84
N LEU A 407 23.59 -3.50 -9.62
CA LEU A 407 24.17 -2.40 -8.86
C LEU A 407 25.63 -2.67 -8.48
N LYS A 408 25.95 -3.89 -8.04
CA LYS A 408 27.34 -4.33 -7.79
C LYS A 408 28.23 -4.16 -9.03
N SER A 409 27.67 -4.46 -10.20
CA SER A 409 28.38 -4.40 -11.48
C SER A 409 28.55 -2.98 -12.03
N SER A 410 27.79 -2.00 -11.51
CA SER A 410 27.75 -0.60 -11.95
C SER A 410 28.22 0.37 -10.84
N SER A 411 27.30 0.93 -10.05
CA SER A 411 27.60 1.92 -8.99
C SER A 411 28.52 1.36 -7.90
N GLY A 412 28.41 0.06 -7.61
CA GLY A 412 29.27 -0.63 -6.65
C GLY A 412 30.75 -0.61 -7.02
N LYS A 413 31.09 -0.66 -8.31
CA LYS A 413 32.49 -0.51 -8.77
C LYS A 413 33.02 0.88 -8.47
N ILE A 414 32.22 1.91 -8.76
CA ILE A 414 32.59 3.31 -8.50
C ILE A 414 32.77 3.52 -6.98
N TRP A 415 31.85 2.99 -6.18
CA TRP A 415 31.98 3.04 -4.72
C TRP A 415 33.23 2.30 -4.24
N GLY A 416 33.54 1.13 -4.80
CA GLY A 416 34.77 0.39 -4.50
C GLY A 416 36.05 1.20 -4.77
N GLU A 417 36.09 1.98 -5.86
CA GLU A 417 37.22 2.89 -6.12
C GLU A 417 37.30 4.04 -5.11
N ILE A 418 36.15 4.57 -4.65
CA ILE A 418 36.10 5.58 -3.58
C ILE A 418 36.62 4.97 -2.26
N VAL A 419 36.19 3.75 -1.92
CA VAL A 419 36.65 3.04 -0.71
C VAL A 419 38.14 2.74 -0.75
N LYS A 420 38.72 2.44 -1.92
CA LYS A 420 40.19 2.29 -2.06
C LYS A 420 40.93 3.58 -1.70
N GLN A 421 40.38 4.74 -2.04
CA GLN A 421 40.95 6.04 -1.69
C GLN A 421 40.74 6.38 -0.21
N ARG A 422 39.59 5.95 0.36
CA ARG A 422 39.25 6.16 1.76
C ARG A 422 38.68 4.88 2.40
N PRO A 423 39.53 4.01 2.97
CA PRO A 423 39.12 2.69 3.45
C PRO A 423 38.03 2.69 4.52
N GLN A 424 37.92 3.76 5.31
CA GLN A 424 36.90 3.88 6.36
C GLN A 424 35.46 3.85 5.81
N LEU A 425 35.25 4.25 4.55
CA LEU A 425 33.93 4.16 3.88
C LEU A 425 33.49 2.72 3.60
N GLY A 426 34.38 1.74 3.77
CA GLY A 426 34.03 0.32 3.71
C GLY A 426 33.10 -0.13 4.85
N ALA A 427 32.98 0.67 5.92
CA ALA A 427 32.10 0.39 7.05
C ALA A 427 30.62 0.77 6.81
N ILE A 428 30.33 1.49 5.72
CA ILE A 428 28.95 1.88 5.38
C ILE A 428 28.09 0.63 5.16
N SER A 429 26.92 0.64 5.77
CA SER A 429 26.08 -0.56 5.89
C SER A 429 25.28 -0.90 4.64
N ASP A 430 24.94 0.08 3.79
CA ASP A 430 24.35 -0.12 2.46
C ASP A 430 25.22 0.56 1.37
N PRO A 431 26.32 -0.09 0.93
CA PRO A 431 27.20 0.46 -0.10
C PRO A 431 26.55 0.52 -1.49
N TYR A 432 25.33 0.02 -1.64
CA TYR A 432 24.55 0.02 -2.87
C TYR A 432 23.28 0.86 -2.75
N ALA A 433 23.20 1.72 -1.73
CA ALA A 433 22.11 2.68 -1.60
C ALA A 433 22.01 3.53 -2.88
N SER A 434 20.78 3.73 -3.35
CA SER A 434 20.53 4.57 -4.52
C SER A 434 21.07 5.97 -4.24
N GLY A 435 21.79 6.55 -5.19
CA GLY A 435 22.37 7.89 -5.05
C GLY A 435 23.55 8.03 -4.10
N LEU A 436 24.04 6.97 -3.43
CA LEU A 436 25.18 7.04 -2.49
C LEU A 436 26.41 7.72 -3.06
N VAL A 437 26.83 7.31 -4.26
CA VAL A 437 27.99 7.90 -4.95
C VAL A 437 27.79 9.39 -5.21
N LEU A 438 26.57 9.81 -5.58
CA LEU A 438 26.27 11.21 -5.88
C LEU A 438 26.12 12.05 -4.61
N GLY A 439 25.43 11.53 -3.60
CA GLY A 439 25.27 12.16 -2.30
C GLY A 439 26.61 12.31 -1.57
N TYR A 440 27.48 11.30 -1.62
CA TYR A 440 28.83 11.42 -1.06
C TYR A 440 29.67 12.47 -1.80
N LYS A 441 29.56 12.57 -3.13
CA LYS A 441 30.20 13.66 -3.89
C LYS A 441 29.65 15.04 -3.52
N GLU A 442 28.35 15.15 -3.25
CA GLU A 442 27.75 16.38 -2.74
C GLU A 442 28.30 16.74 -1.35
N LEU A 443 28.41 15.77 -0.44
CA LEU A 443 29.00 15.97 0.89
C LEU A 443 30.45 16.44 0.77
N GLN A 444 31.26 15.79 -0.08
CA GLN A 444 32.64 16.20 -0.34
C GLN A 444 32.72 17.63 -0.90
N LYS A 445 31.83 17.97 -1.84
CA LYS A 445 31.74 19.34 -2.37
C LYS A 445 31.43 20.34 -1.25
N ARG A 446 30.50 20.02 -0.35
CA ARG A 446 30.14 20.90 0.78
C ARG A 446 31.29 21.07 1.76
N LEU A 447 32.05 20.01 2.04
CA LEU A 447 33.23 20.07 2.90
C LEU A 447 34.34 20.98 2.32
N LEU A 448 34.45 21.06 1.00
CA LEU A 448 35.37 21.99 0.33
C LEU A 448 34.87 23.44 0.37
N GLU A 449 33.55 23.66 0.24
CA GLU A 449 32.94 25.00 0.32
C GLU A 449 32.98 25.60 1.74
N VAL A 450 32.91 24.74 2.77
CA VAL A 450 32.88 25.15 4.17
C VAL A 450 34.01 24.45 4.96
N PRO A 451 35.26 24.95 4.86
CA PRO A 451 36.38 24.39 5.61
C PRO A 451 36.13 24.42 7.12
N GLY A 452 36.36 23.30 7.81
CA GLY A 452 36.16 23.19 9.27
C GLY A 452 34.73 22.90 9.73
N MET A 453 33.85 22.51 8.80
CA MET A 453 32.51 21.99 9.11
C MET A 453 32.59 20.86 10.14
N LYS A 454 31.84 20.99 11.24
CA LYS A 454 31.81 19.99 12.33
C LYS A 454 30.57 19.10 12.30
N ASN A 455 29.48 19.56 11.68
CA ASN A 455 28.22 18.83 11.59
C ASN A 455 27.62 18.97 10.19
N ILE A 456 26.95 17.93 9.70
CA ILE A 456 26.03 17.99 8.56
C ILE A 456 24.77 18.75 9.01
N PRO A 457 24.49 19.95 8.46
CA PRO A 457 23.31 20.74 8.79
C PRO A 457 22.06 20.13 8.17
N GLY A 458 20.89 20.53 8.69
CA GLY A 458 19.60 19.98 8.29
C GLY A 458 19.26 20.17 6.82
N ASP A 459 19.68 21.27 6.18
CA ASP A 459 19.46 21.54 4.76
C ASP A 459 20.26 20.60 3.85
N LEU A 460 21.54 20.36 4.17
CA LEU A 460 22.36 19.38 3.46
C LEU A 460 21.83 17.96 3.71
N GLY A 461 21.51 17.62 4.97
CA GLY A 461 20.90 16.34 5.30
C GLY A 461 19.60 16.11 4.50
N PHE A 462 18.75 17.14 4.42
CA PHE A 462 17.53 17.10 3.62
C PHE A 462 17.82 16.91 2.13
N LYS A 463 18.84 17.59 1.58
CA LYS A 463 19.24 17.40 0.19
C LYS A 463 19.76 15.98 -0.08
N LEU A 464 20.59 15.43 0.81
CA LEU A 464 21.08 14.05 0.74
C LEU A 464 19.92 13.05 0.77
N TYR A 465 18.91 13.32 1.58
CA TYR A 465 17.70 12.51 1.67
C TYR A 465 16.78 12.66 0.44
N ASP A 466 16.35 13.87 0.12
CA ASP A 466 15.31 14.16 -0.88
C ASP A 466 15.82 14.06 -2.32
N THR A 467 16.99 14.64 -2.60
CA THR A 467 17.55 14.67 -3.96
C THR A 467 18.28 13.37 -4.31
N TYR A 468 19.04 12.83 -3.35
CA TYR A 468 19.90 11.67 -3.58
C TYR A 468 19.31 10.37 -3.01
N GLY A 469 18.21 10.42 -2.24
CA GLY A 469 17.53 9.23 -1.74
C GLY A 469 18.26 8.51 -0.61
N LEU A 470 19.16 9.18 0.11
CA LEU A 470 19.92 8.56 1.20
C LEU A 470 19.10 8.49 2.47
N ASP A 471 19.03 7.31 3.06
CA ASP A 471 18.40 7.12 4.36
C ASP A 471 19.16 7.92 5.44
N PRO A 472 18.47 8.54 6.42
CA PRO A 472 19.12 9.26 7.51
C PRO A 472 20.19 8.45 8.26
N GLU A 473 20.01 7.12 8.39
CA GLU A 473 21.02 6.24 9.00
C GLU A 473 22.30 6.19 8.16
N VAL A 474 22.19 6.17 6.83
CA VAL A 474 23.36 6.20 5.93
C VAL A 474 24.03 7.58 5.96
N ILE A 475 23.26 8.67 6.07
CA ILE A 475 23.79 10.02 6.22
C ILE A 475 24.59 10.14 7.53
N GLU A 476 24.08 9.57 8.61
CA GLU A 476 24.74 9.51 9.92
C GLU A 476 26.04 8.68 9.85
N GLU A 477 26.01 7.49 9.22
CA GLU A 477 27.21 6.67 8.98
C GLU A 477 28.26 7.42 8.13
N LEU A 478 27.85 8.17 7.10
CA LEU A 478 28.76 9.02 6.32
C LEU A 478 29.34 10.16 7.15
N ALA A 479 28.54 10.79 8.01
CA ALA A 479 29.01 11.84 8.91
C ALA A 479 30.09 11.29 9.85
N GLU A 480 29.84 10.16 10.49
CA GLU A 480 30.78 9.50 11.40
C GLU A 480 32.12 9.17 10.72
N VAL A 481 32.08 8.59 9.51
CA VAL A 481 33.29 8.27 8.72
C VAL A 481 34.05 9.53 8.29
N GLU A 482 33.35 10.65 8.14
CA GLU A 482 33.95 11.95 7.84
C GLU A 482 34.40 12.72 9.09
N GLY A 483 34.19 12.16 10.30
CA GLY A 483 34.48 12.84 11.57
C GLY A 483 33.56 14.02 11.86
N LEU A 484 32.36 14.01 11.27
CA LEU A 484 31.30 15.01 11.43
C LEU A 484 30.20 14.47 12.36
N GLY A 485 29.49 15.35 13.05
CA GLY A 485 28.17 15.02 13.59
C GLY A 485 27.07 15.17 12.54
N PHE A 486 25.89 14.61 12.81
CA PHE A 486 24.68 14.84 12.01
C PHE A 486 23.64 15.57 12.86
N ASN A 487 23.22 16.77 12.45
CA ASN A 487 22.23 17.54 13.21
C ASN A 487 20.81 17.04 12.91
N ARG A 488 20.47 15.89 13.52
CA ARG A 488 19.20 15.21 13.28
C ARG A 488 17.97 16.05 13.59
N LYS A 489 18.03 16.87 14.64
CA LYS A 489 16.94 17.78 15.01
C LYS A 489 16.65 18.80 13.92
N GLU A 490 17.69 19.44 13.38
CA GLU A 490 17.52 20.42 12.30
C GLU A 490 17.01 19.76 11.01
N PHE A 491 17.48 18.55 10.70
CA PHE A 491 16.95 17.74 9.60
C PHE A 491 15.46 17.44 9.77
N GLU A 492 15.03 17.02 10.96
CA GLU A 492 13.62 16.76 11.28
C GLU A 492 12.77 18.03 11.19
N GLU A 493 13.29 19.18 11.63
CA GLU A 493 12.62 20.48 11.47
C GLU A 493 12.45 20.88 10.00
N VAL A 494 13.44 20.62 9.14
CA VAL A 494 13.34 20.85 7.68
C VAL A 494 12.32 19.90 7.05
N MET A 495 12.35 18.61 7.41
CA MET A 495 11.36 17.62 6.96
C MET A 495 9.95 18.02 7.37
N GLU A 496 9.76 18.51 8.60
CA GLU A 496 8.46 18.96 9.09
C GLU A 496 8.00 20.23 8.36
N LYS A 497 8.90 21.18 8.08
CA LYS A 497 8.60 22.37 7.27
C LYS A 497 8.16 21.98 5.85
N VAL A 498 8.84 21.03 5.20
CA VAL A 498 8.46 20.53 3.86
C VAL A 498 7.12 19.79 3.91
N ARG A 499 6.87 19.00 4.95
CA ARG A 499 5.59 18.31 5.18
C ARG A 499 4.43 19.27 5.44
N LYS A 500 4.70 20.38 6.16
CA LYS A 500 3.74 21.46 6.37
C LYS A 500 3.53 22.26 5.09
N ASN A 501 4.58 22.54 4.31
CA ASN A 501 4.51 23.31 3.06
C ASN A 501 3.85 22.55 1.91
N SER A 502 4.02 21.23 1.82
CA SER A 502 3.25 20.36 0.92
C SER A 502 1.77 20.26 1.31
N ARG A 503 1.40 20.77 2.50
CA ARG A 503 0.03 20.91 3.02
C ARG A 503 -0.36 22.38 3.31
N ALA A 504 0.44 23.37 2.90
CA ALA A 504 0.25 24.76 3.32
C ALA A 504 -0.64 25.53 2.33
N GLY A 505 -1.92 25.61 2.63
CA GLY A 505 -2.71 26.83 2.51
C GLY A 505 -2.82 27.50 3.90
N ALA A 506 -3.03 28.81 3.94
CA ALA A 506 -2.99 29.72 5.09
C ALA A 506 -3.38 29.19 6.49
N ARG A 507 -2.71 29.69 7.53
CA ARG A 507 -3.16 29.58 8.94
C ARG A 507 -4.55 30.23 9.08
N THR A 508 -5.62 29.45 9.13
CA THR A 508 -6.91 29.90 9.66
C THR A 508 -6.84 29.84 11.19
N GLN A 509 -7.15 30.97 11.85
CA GLN A 509 -7.28 31.05 13.30
C GLN A 509 -8.35 30.07 13.81
N GLU A 510 -8.17 29.58 15.04
CA GLU A 510 -8.94 28.55 15.77
C GLU A 510 -10.44 28.85 16.00
N SER A 511 -11.09 29.74 15.24
CA SER A 511 -12.44 30.24 15.51
C SER A 511 -13.53 29.79 14.52
N LEU A 512 -13.21 29.04 13.47
CA LEU A 512 -14.18 28.52 12.50
C LEU A 512 -14.57 27.08 12.85
N GLY A 513 -15.86 26.73 12.78
CA GLY A 513 -16.33 25.35 12.96
C GLY A 513 -15.95 24.44 11.78
N GLU A 514 -15.83 23.13 12.02
CA GLU A 514 -15.52 22.12 11.00
C GLU A 514 -16.60 22.05 9.91
N THR A 515 -16.18 21.87 8.65
CA THR A 515 -17.09 21.65 7.51
C THR A 515 -17.50 20.18 7.44
N ASP A 516 -18.80 19.89 7.52
CA ASP A 516 -19.36 18.57 7.24
C ASP A 516 -19.41 18.31 5.72
N ASP A 517 -18.50 17.47 5.24
CA ASP A 517 -18.36 17.11 3.83
C ASP A 517 -19.01 15.77 3.47
N GLN A 518 -19.83 15.17 4.34
CA GLN A 518 -20.43 13.84 4.11
C GLN A 518 -21.43 13.84 2.94
N GLY A 519 -21.97 15.00 2.57
CA GLY A 519 -22.86 15.16 1.42
C GLY A 519 -22.26 14.67 0.09
N LYS A 520 -20.92 14.60 -0.02
CA LYS A 520 -20.24 14.08 -1.22
C LYS A 520 -20.52 12.60 -1.52
N TYR A 521 -21.00 11.84 -0.54
CA TYR A 521 -21.38 10.43 -0.69
C TYR A 521 -22.90 10.21 -0.83
N GLN A 522 -23.70 11.28 -0.81
CA GLN A 522 -25.17 11.19 -0.86
C GLN A 522 -25.65 11.32 -2.31
N TYR A 523 -25.68 10.19 -3.02
CA TYR A 523 -26.23 10.10 -4.37
C TYR A 523 -26.87 8.73 -4.62
N SER A 524 -27.87 8.68 -5.50
CA SER A 524 -28.54 7.46 -5.95
C SER A 524 -28.33 7.24 -7.44
N ARG A 525 -28.41 5.97 -7.85
CA ARG A 525 -28.46 5.57 -9.25
C ARG A 525 -29.93 5.37 -9.63
N GLU A 526 -30.39 6.10 -10.63
CA GLU A 526 -31.75 6.04 -11.19
C GLU A 526 -31.68 5.70 -12.68
N ASP A 527 -32.83 5.52 -13.35
CA ASP A 527 -32.89 5.11 -14.76
C ASP A 527 -32.23 6.12 -15.71
N GLU A 528 -32.36 7.42 -15.41
CA GLU A 528 -31.82 8.51 -16.24
C GLU A 528 -30.38 8.92 -15.86
N GLY A 529 -29.80 8.36 -14.79
CA GLY A 529 -28.44 8.70 -14.36
C GLY A 529 -28.25 8.70 -12.84
N TYR A 530 -27.40 9.63 -12.38
CA TYR A 530 -27.13 9.80 -10.94
C TYR A 530 -27.83 11.05 -10.43
N VAL A 531 -28.55 10.90 -9.33
CA VAL A 531 -29.19 12.01 -8.62
C VAL A 531 -28.40 12.32 -7.37
N PHE A 532 -27.98 13.58 -7.22
CA PHE A 532 -27.20 14.06 -6.07
C PHE A 532 -28.12 14.77 -5.10
N GLN A 533 -28.05 14.41 -3.82
CA GLN A 533 -28.91 15.00 -2.80
C GLN A 533 -28.58 16.49 -2.60
N GLU A 534 -29.61 17.34 -2.54
CA GLU A 534 -29.42 18.75 -2.24
C GLU A 534 -28.91 18.94 -0.80
N VAL A 535 -27.83 19.69 -0.65
CA VAL A 535 -27.27 20.10 0.64
C VAL A 535 -27.57 21.58 0.86
N GLN A 536 -28.25 21.88 1.96
CA GLN A 536 -28.42 23.25 2.45
C GLN A 536 -27.26 23.60 3.38
N ALA A 537 -26.56 24.70 3.07
CA ALA A 537 -25.38 25.13 3.79
C ALA A 537 -25.43 26.62 4.11
N LYS A 538 -24.52 27.07 4.96
CA LYS A 538 -24.32 28.46 5.36
C LYS A 538 -22.87 28.87 5.15
N VAL A 539 -22.66 30.13 4.80
CA VAL A 539 -21.32 30.72 4.71
C VAL A 539 -20.74 30.87 6.12
N VAL A 540 -19.57 30.29 6.39
CA VAL A 540 -18.87 30.42 7.68
C VAL A 540 -17.58 31.22 7.57
N GLY A 541 -16.99 31.32 6.38
CA GLY A 541 -15.77 32.08 6.14
C GLY A 541 -15.63 32.53 4.69
N ILE A 542 -14.90 33.60 4.47
CA ILE A 542 -14.63 34.18 3.15
C ILE A 542 -13.15 34.52 3.06
N LEU A 543 -12.51 34.12 1.96
CA LEU A 543 -11.10 34.38 1.68
C LEU A 543 -10.94 35.23 0.42
N ILE A 544 -9.96 36.13 0.42
CA ILE A 544 -9.52 36.89 -0.75
C ILE A 544 -8.02 36.66 -0.90
N ASP A 545 -7.58 36.18 -2.07
CA ASP A 545 -6.19 35.83 -2.38
C ASP A 545 -5.53 34.95 -1.30
N GLY A 546 -6.31 34.07 -0.67
CA GLY A 546 -5.86 33.12 0.35
C GLY A 546 -5.88 33.64 1.79
N GLU A 547 -6.26 34.90 2.03
CA GLU A 547 -6.39 35.46 3.38
C GLU A 547 -7.86 35.51 3.82
N LEU A 548 -8.13 35.02 5.03
CA LEU A 548 -9.47 35.10 5.64
C LEU A 548 -9.76 36.56 6.00
N ILE A 549 -10.89 37.07 5.51
CA ILE A 549 -11.28 38.46 5.83
C ILE A 549 -11.81 38.54 7.28
N PRO A 550 -11.38 39.54 8.08
CA PRO A 550 -11.91 39.76 9.42
C PRO A 550 -13.37 40.25 9.39
N GLU A 551 -13.80 40.87 8.30
CA GLU A 551 -15.16 41.36 8.13
C GLU A 551 -16.17 40.21 7.96
N LYS A 552 -17.31 40.29 8.67
CA LYS A 552 -18.41 39.33 8.49
C LYS A 552 -19.19 39.53 7.19
N THR A 553 -18.80 40.49 6.35
CA THR A 553 -19.50 40.84 5.11
C THR A 553 -18.51 41.34 4.06
N LEU A 554 -18.63 40.79 2.86
CA LEU A 554 -17.89 41.17 1.67
C LEU A 554 -18.79 41.95 0.71
N HIS A 555 -18.33 43.13 0.28
CA HIS A 555 -18.97 43.93 -0.77
C HIS A 555 -18.36 43.57 -2.13
N LEU A 556 -19.19 43.21 -3.10
CA LEU A 556 -18.74 42.76 -4.43
C LEU A 556 -18.46 43.96 -5.35
N GLU A 557 -17.27 44.55 -5.18
CA GLU A 557 -16.80 45.68 -5.99
C GLU A 557 -16.01 45.23 -7.23
N SER A 558 -15.92 46.12 -8.23
CA SER A 558 -15.16 45.91 -9.48
C SER A 558 -13.71 45.47 -9.26
N SER A 559 -13.09 45.93 -8.19
CA SER A 559 -11.71 45.60 -7.77
C SER A 559 -11.51 44.10 -7.50
N LEU A 560 -12.58 43.38 -7.15
CA LEU A 560 -12.54 41.95 -6.84
C LEU A 560 -12.70 41.03 -8.06
N LYS A 561 -12.97 41.56 -9.27
CA LYS A 561 -13.18 40.75 -10.50
C LYS A 561 -11.98 39.86 -10.85
N ASN A 562 -10.78 40.33 -10.53
CA ASN A 562 -9.52 39.63 -10.83
C ASN A 562 -8.92 38.91 -9.63
N LYS A 563 -9.55 39.01 -8.46
CA LYS A 563 -9.10 38.38 -7.22
C LYS A 563 -9.55 36.93 -7.16
N GLN A 564 -8.76 36.07 -6.51
CA GLN A 564 -9.21 34.72 -6.20
C GLN A 564 -10.04 34.78 -4.93
N ILE A 565 -11.25 34.21 -4.96
CA ILE A 565 -12.15 34.21 -3.81
C ILE A 565 -12.31 32.76 -3.33
N GLY A 566 -12.26 32.58 -2.02
CA GLY A 566 -12.59 31.32 -1.35
C GLY A 566 -13.84 31.50 -0.48
N ILE A 567 -14.76 30.53 -0.53
CA ILE A 567 -15.93 30.48 0.35
C ILE A 567 -15.85 29.22 1.20
N ILE A 568 -15.90 29.37 2.53
CA ILE A 568 -16.00 28.25 3.47
C ILE A 568 -17.46 28.10 3.88
N LEU A 569 -17.95 26.86 3.85
CA LEU A 569 -19.30 26.49 4.25
C LEU A 569 -19.28 25.62 5.51
N ASP A 570 -20.38 25.60 6.26
CA ASP A 570 -20.58 24.64 7.36
C ASP A 570 -20.79 23.21 6.84
N LYS A 571 -21.38 23.05 5.65
CA LYS A 571 -21.65 21.77 4.98
C LYS A 571 -21.38 21.85 3.49
N THR A 572 -20.99 20.74 2.85
CA THR A 572 -20.84 20.69 1.40
C THR A 572 -21.01 19.30 0.80
N SER A 573 -21.46 19.24 -0.45
CA SER A 573 -21.45 18.03 -1.28
C SER A 573 -20.29 17.96 -2.27
N PHE A 574 -19.42 18.98 -2.31
CA PHE A 574 -18.21 18.98 -3.14
C PHE A 574 -17.18 17.98 -2.61
N TYR A 575 -16.61 17.20 -3.53
CA TYR A 575 -15.42 16.40 -3.30
C TYR A 575 -14.17 17.27 -3.42
N THR A 576 -13.27 17.11 -2.46
CA THR A 576 -11.95 17.76 -2.42
C THR A 576 -10.86 16.80 -2.90
N PRO A 577 -9.74 17.27 -3.47
CA PRO A 577 -8.70 16.41 -4.02
C PRO A 577 -8.09 15.50 -2.96
N GLU A 578 -8.47 14.23 -3.00
CA GLU A 578 -8.02 13.17 -2.10
C GLU A 578 -7.96 11.86 -2.90
N GLY A 579 -7.18 10.88 -2.45
CA GLY A 579 -7.14 9.54 -3.08
C GLY A 579 -6.77 9.50 -4.57
N GLY A 580 -6.24 10.59 -5.14
CA GLY A 580 -5.93 10.73 -6.57
C GLY A 580 -7.05 11.32 -7.42
N GLN A 581 -8.26 11.54 -6.87
CA GLN A 581 -9.36 12.17 -7.59
C GLN A 581 -9.27 13.69 -7.49
N LEU A 582 -9.38 14.41 -8.62
CA LEU A 582 -9.47 15.88 -8.61
C LEU A 582 -10.80 16.38 -8.02
N SER A 583 -10.81 17.67 -7.64
CA SER A 583 -11.97 18.33 -7.05
C SER A 583 -13.17 18.38 -7.99
N ASP A 584 -14.34 18.55 -7.38
CA ASP A 584 -15.52 18.92 -8.13
C ASP A 584 -15.54 20.37 -8.58
N LYS A 585 -16.41 20.60 -9.56
CA LYS A 585 -16.79 21.90 -10.08
C LYS A 585 -18.29 22.08 -9.90
N GLY A 586 -18.74 23.33 -9.89
CA GLY A 586 -20.15 23.63 -9.77
C GLY A 586 -20.42 25.08 -9.44
N ARG A 587 -21.54 25.33 -8.77
CA ARG A 587 -22.02 26.66 -8.43
C ARG A 587 -22.56 26.71 -7.01
N LEU A 588 -22.32 27.82 -6.33
CA LEU A 588 -22.98 28.19 -5.08
C LEU A 588 -23.94 29.34 -5.39
N ARG A 589 -25.21 29.18 -5.01
CA ARG A 589 -26.20 30.25 -5.11
C ARG A 589 -26.47 30.79 -3.72
N ILE A 590 -26.15 32.06 -3.52
CA ILE A 590 -26.23 32.75 -2.22
C ILE A 590 -27.10 33.98 -2.41
N LYS A 591 -28.34 33.95 -1.90
CA LYS A 591 -29.37 34.97 -2.23
C LYS A 591 -29.59 35.08 -3.75
N ASN A 592 -29.31 36.25 -4.31
CA ASN A 592 -29.30 36.58 -5.74
C ASN A 592 -27.90 36.44 -6.38
N LEU A 593 -26.91 35.95 -5.62
CA LEU A 593 -25.54 35.81 -6.07
C LEU A 593 -25.25 34.42 -6.61
N VAL A 594 -24.42 34.33 -7.65
CA VAL A 594 -23.95 33.08 -8.25
C VAL A 594 -22.43 33.08 -8.21
N PHE A 595 -21.87 32.08 -7.54
CA PHE A 595 -20.44 31.87 -7.43
C PHE A 595 -20.07 30.58 -8.18
N ASN A 596 -19.24 30.70 -9.20
CA ASN A 596 -18.77 29.55 -9.99
C ASN A 596 -17.53 28.97 -9.31
N VAL A 597 -17.66 27.76 -8.76
CA VAL A 597 -16.59 27.03 -8.10
C VAL A 597 -15.77 26.32 -9.17
N SER A 598 -14.50 26.70 -9.29
CA SER A 598 -13.54 26.05 -10.18
C SER A 598 -12.82 24.89 -9.51
N GLU A 599 -12.69 24.93 -8.18
CA GLU A 599 -11.97 23.95 -7.37
C GLU A 599 -12.46 24.01 -5.92
N ALA A 600 -12.54 22.86 -5.25
CA ALA A 600 -12.67 22.78 -3.80
C ALA A 600 -11.37 22.23 -3.20
N GLN A 601 -10.92 22.74 -2.06
CA GLN A 601 -9.73 22.28 -1.36
C GLN A 601 -10.05 22.00 0.11
N LYS A 602 -9.45 20.97 0.69
CA LYS A 602 -9.56 20.69 2.12
C LYS A 602 -8.34 21.23 2.83
N LEU A 603 -8.56 22.06 3.84
CA LEU A 603 -7.51 22.60 4.69
C LEU A 603 -7.89 22.33 6.14
N GLN A 604 -7.11 21.45 6.80
CA GLN A 604 -7.45 20.90 8.10
C GLN A 604 -8.88 20.33 8.09
N ASN A 605 -9.80 20.94 8.85
CA ASN A 605 -11.18 20.52 8.99
C ASN A 605 -12.15 21.42 8.20
N HIS A 606 -11.66 22.22 7.26
CA HIS A 606 -12.49 23.11 6.44
C HIS A 606 -12.41 22.77 4.96
N VAL A 607 -13.53 22.95 4.25
CA VAL A 607 -13.56 22.91 2.79
C VAL A 607 -13.67 24.33 2.23
N ILE A 608 -12.67 24.71 1.45
CA ILE A 608 -12.57 26.01 0.78
C ILE A 608 -13.02 25.84 -0.67
N HIS A 609 -14.06 26.55 -1.06
CA HIS A 609 -14.58 26.57 -2.43
C HIS A 609 -13.96 27.76 -3.18
N LEU A 610 -12.97 27.48 -4.03
CA LEU A 610 -12.25 28.47 -4.81
C LEU A 610 -12.96 28.72 -6.14
N GLY A 611 -13.11 30.00 -6.48
CA GLY A 611 -13.86 30.37 -7.66
C GLY A 611 -13.98 31.87 -7.88
N LYS A 612 -14.94 32.24 -8.72
CA LYS A 612 -15.27 33.62 -9.05
C LYS A 612 -16.78 33.82 -9.08
N PHE A 613 -17.23 35.01 -8.66
CA PHE A 613 -18.62 35.41 -8.89
C PHE A 613 -18.88 35.57 -10.38
N ASP A 614 -20.12 35.30 -10.79
CA ASP A 614 -20.55 35.59 -12.14
C ASP A 614 -20.36 37.10 -12.44
N PRO A 615 -19.87 37.48 -13.64
CA PRO A 615 -19.64 38.88 -13.97
C PRO A 615 -20.85 39.80 -13.76
N SER A 616 -22.07 39.27 -13.90
CA SER A 616 -23.32 39.99 -13.67
C SER A 616 -23.56 40.38 -12.21
N ASN A 617 -22.80 39.83 -11.27
CA ASN A 617 -22.90 40.14 -9.84
C ASN A 617 -22.22 41.45 -9.43
N TYR A 618 -21.32 41.96 -10.26
CA TYR A 618 -20.58 43.19 -10.03
C TYR A 618 -21.37 44.37 -10.63
N THR A 619 -22.39 44.85 -9.92
CA THR A 619 -23.28 45.95 -10.35
C THR A 619 -23.15 47.18 -9.45
N ASP A 620 -23.61 48.35 -9.90
CA ASP A 620 -23.66 49.60 -9.12
C ASP A 620 -24.58 49.54 -7.88
N LYS A 621 -25.43 48.49 -7.78
CA LYS A 621 -26.11 48.11 -6.53
C LYS A 621 -25.14 47.30 -5.68
N ILE A 622 -24.93 47.73 -4.44
CA ILE A 622 -24.01 47.10 -3.48
C ILE A 622 -24.48 45.67 -3.14
N ASN A 623 -24.11 44.69 -3.96
CA ASN A 623 -24.29 43.28 -3.67
C ASN A 623 -23.32 42.88 -2.55
N LYS A 624 -23.86 42.28 -1.49
CA LYS A 624 -23.10 41.89 -0.31
C LYS A 624 -23.27 40.40 -0.01
N LEU A 625 -22.16 39.75 0.32
CA LEU A 625 -22.09 38.39 0.85
C LEU A 625 -21.80 38.49 2.34
N SER A 626 -22.56 37.82 3.20
CA SER A 626 -22.36 37.84 4.65
C SER A 626 -22.18 36.43 5.21
N ILE A 627 -21.45 36.31 6.32
CA ILE A 627 -21.43 35.08 7.14
C ILE A 627 -22.87 34.77 7.59
N ASN A 628 -23.21 33.48 7.67
CA ASN A 628 -24.53 32.89 7.92
C ASN A 628 -25.55 33.00 6.78
N ASP A 629 -25.18 33.55 5.62
CA ASP A 629 -26.05 33.52 4.45
C ASP A 629 -26.32 32.08 4.00
N ASP A 630 -27.58 31.78 3.66
CA ASP A 630 -27.98 30.48 3.12
C ASP A 630 -27.45 30.27 1.70
N VAL A 631 -26.93 29.06 1.48
CA VAL A 631 -26.30 28.63 0.25
C VAL A 631 -27.00 27.40 -0.30
N LYS A 632 -27.43 27.50 -1.56
CA LYS A 632 -27.82 26.33 -2.35
C LYS A 632 -26.64 25.87 -3.20
N ILE A 633 -26.26 24.61 -3.05
CA ILE A 633 -25.13 23.99 -3.72
C ILE A 633 -25.61 23.28 -4.99
N SER A 634 -24.88 23.42 -6.10
CA SER A 634 -25.15 22.68 -7.34
C SER A 634 -23.85 22.18 -7.96
N LEU A 635 -23.72 20.88 -8.17
CA LEU A 635 -22.53 20.24 -8.75
C LEU A 635 -22.60 20.25 -10.28
N ASP A 636 -21.45 20.24 -10.94
CA ASP A 636 -21.35 19.82 -12.35
C ASP A 636 -21.46 18.28 -12.40
N GLU A 637 -22.68 17.80 -12.61
CA GLU A 637 -23.00 16.36 -12.58
C GLU A 637 -22.25 15.57 -13.66
N VAL A 638 -22.05 16.15 -14.84
CA VAL A 638 -21.30 15.50 -15.93
C VAL A 638 -19.84 15.33 -15.53
N HIS A 639 -19.22 16.37 -14.96
CA HIS A 639 -17.88 16.28 -14.40
C HIS A 639 -17.81 15.21 -13.31
N ARG A 640 -18.70 15.26 -12.30
CA ARG A 640 -18.72 14.32 -11.18
C ARG A 640 -18.88 12.86 -11.63
N VAL A 641 -19.84 12.55 -12.50
CA VAL A 641 -20.08 11.19 -12.97
C VAL A 641 -18.91 10.67 -13.81
N SER A 642 -18.28 11.51 -14.63
CA SER A 642 -17.07 11.13 -15.36
C SER A 642 -15.90 10.80 -14.43
N MET A 643 -15.72 11.57 -13.34
CA MET A 643 -14.73 11.25 -12.31
C MET A 643 -15.05 9.91 -11.63
N MET A 644 -16.30 9.67 -11.25
CA MET A 644 -16.76 8.42 -10.62
C MET A 644 -16.48 7.19 -11.50
N ARG A 645 -16.71 7.30 -12.82
CA ARG A 645 -16.40 6.23 -13.79
C ARG A 645 -14.91 5.92 -13.83
N HIS A 646 -14.08 6.95 -14.01
CA HIS A 646 -12.63 6.78 -14.07
C HIS A 646 -12.06 6.28 -12.74
N HIS A 647 -12.55 6.74 -11.60
CA HIS A 647 -12.12 6.25 -10.29
C HIS A 647 -12.46 4.76 -10.11
N THR A 648 -13.68 4.37 -10.45
CA THR A 648 -14.09 2.96 -10.39
C THR A 648 -13.28 2.11 -11.36
N ALA A 649 -12.96 2.63 -12.55
CA ALA A 649 -12.07 1.97 -13.51
C ALA A 649 -10.64 1.80 -12.98
N THR A 650 -10.13 2.74 -12.17
CA THR A 650 -8.83 2.59 -11.49
C THR A 650 -8.80 1.35 -10.59
N HIS A 651 -9.87 1.07 -9.84
CA HIS A 651 -9.96 -0.13 -9.00
C HIS A 651 -10.01 -1.43 -9.84
N LEU A 652 -10.77 -1.43 -10.93
CA LEU A 652 -10.81 -2.58 -11.85
C LEU A 652 -9.44 -2.80 -12.53
N LEU A 653 -8.74 -1.72 -12.88
CA LEU A 653 -7.39 -1.79 -13.44
C LEU A 653 -6.39 -2.36 -12.43
N ASN A 654 -6.42 -1.90 -11.18
CA ASN A 654 -5.58 -2.44 -10.12
C ASN A 654 -5.84 -3.95 -9.91
N SER A 655 -7.11 -4.36 -9.83
CA SER A 655 -7.50 -5.76 -9.71
C SER A 655 -7.03 -6.61 -10.91
N ALA A 656 -7.25 -6.14 -12.14
CA ALA A 656 -6.84 -6.85 -13.35
C ALA A 656 -5.32 -7.00 -13.45
N LEU A 657 -4.57 -5.96 -13.10
CA LEU A 657 -3.11 -6.02 -13.06
C LEU A 657 -2.65 -7.05 -11.99
N ARG A 658 -3.20 -7.03 -10.77
CA ARG A 658 -2.81 -7.96 -9.69
C ARG A 658 -3.15 -9.42 -10.02
N LYS A 659 -4.21 -9.63 -10.82
CA LYS A 659 -4.58 -10.96 -11.31
C LYS A 659 -3.57 -11.52 -12.31
N ILE A 660 -2.98 -10.67 -13.15
CA ILE A 660 -2.04 -11.08 -14.20
C ILE A 660 -0.59 -11.10 -13.69
N PHE A 661 -0.24 -10.16 -12.81
CA PHE A 661 1.11 -9.95 -12.31
C PHE A 661 1.17 -10.17 -10.80
N PRO A 662 2.01 -11.10 -10.31
CA PRO A 662 2.05 -11.47 -8.89
C PRO A 662 2.61 -10.36 -7.99
N ALA A 663 3.49 -9.52 -8.54
CA ALA A 663 4.22 -8.50 -7.78
C ALA A 663 4.09 -7.14 -8.45
N ILE A 664 2.94 -6.51 -8.23
CA ILE A 664 2.73 -5.10 -8.54
C ILE A 664 2.27 -4.35 -7.31
N SER A 665 2.55 -3.06 -7.24
CA SER A 665 2.12 -2.23 -6.12
C SER A 665 1.74 -0.84 -6.60
N GLN A 666 0.53 -0.39 -6.25
CA GLN A 666 0.11 0.97 -6.55
C GLN A 666 1.06 1.98 -5.89
N ARG A 667 1.39 3.03 -6.63
CA ARG A 667 2.16 4.19 -6.15
C ARG A 667 1.30 5.43 -6.03
N GLY A 668 0.32 5.54 -6.90
CA GLY A 668 -0.57 6.68 -6.95
C GLY A 668 -1.54 6.55 -8.10
N SER A 669 -2.55 7.40 -8.09
CA SER A 669 -3.42 7.56 -9.24
C SER A 669 -3.77 9.03 -9.41
N VAL A 670 -4.09 9.41 -10.63
CA VAL A 670 -4.69 10.71 -10.94
C VAL A 670 -5.94 10.42 -11.76
N VAL A 671 -7.09 10.86 -11.26
CA VAL A 671 -8.38 10.72 -11.91
C VAL A 671 -8.85 12.10 -12.31
N THR A 672 -9.10 12.30 -13.60
CA THR A 672 -9.68 13.52 -14.16
C THR A 672 -10.98 13.19 -14.89
N ARG A 673 -11.66 14.22 -15.41
CA ARG A 673 -12.87 14.04 -16.21
C ARG A 673 -12.56 13.29 -17.51
N GLU A 674 -11.37 13.52 -18.07
CA GLU A 674 -10.96 13.04 -19.39
C GLU A 674 -10.28 11.67 -19.36
N ASN A 675 -9.56 11.33 -18.28
CA ASN A 675 -8.81 10.07 -18.18
C ASN A 675 -8.49 9.71 -16.72
N LEU A 676 -7.91 8.51 -16.56
CA LEU A 676 -7.18 8.11 -15.36
C LEU A 676 -5.72 7.79 -15.70
N VAL A 677 -4.83 8.09 -14.77
CA VAL A 677 -3.42 7.68 -14.79
C VAL A 677 -3.15 6.84 -13.55
N PHE A 678 -2.85 5.56 -13.75
CA PHE A 678 -2.52 4.63 -12.68
C PHE A 678 -1.00 4.40 -12.62
N GLN A 679 -0.38 4.74 -11.50
CA GLN A 679 1.06 4.59 -11.30
C GLN A 679 1.32 3.41 -10.38
N PHE A 680 2.24 2.53 -10.76
CA PHE A 680 2.55 1.33 -10.01
C PHE A 680 4.00 0.89 -10.22
N SER A 681 4.54 0.19 -9.23
CA SER A 681 5.76 -0.61 -9.41
C SER A 681 5.39 -1.98 -9.94
N SER A 682 6.17 -2.47 -10.90
CA SER A 682 6.09 -3.82 -11.43
C SER A 682 7.42 -4.52 -11.20
N TYR A 683 7.39 -5.64 -10.48
CA TYR A 683 8.57 -6.45 -10.19
C TYR A 683 8.55 -7.70 -11.08
N GLY A 684 9.64 -7.94 -11.79
CA GLY A 684 9.79 -9.08 -12.70
C GLY A 684 9.23 -8.83 -14.11
N LYS A 685 8.12 -9.49 -14.46
CA LYS A 685 7.62 -9.59 -15.85
C LYS A 685 7.37 -8.21 -16.48
N ILE A 686 7.87 -8.02 -17.71
CA ILE A 686 7.56 -6.85 -18.55
C ILE A 686 6.15 -7.01 -19.13
N ILE A 687 5.36 -5.93 -19.12
CA ILE A 687 3.99 -5.92 -19.64
C ILE A 687 4.03 -6.01 -21.16
N SER A 688 3.51 -7.10 -21.71
CA SER A 688 3.40 -7.33 -23.15
C SER A 688 2.11 -6.75 -23.74
N PRO A 689 2.03 -6.52 -25.06
CA PRO A 689 0.78 -6.13 -25.71
C PRO A 689 -0.39 -7.11 -25.47
N ASP A 690 -0.12 -8.40 -25.29
CA ASP A 690 -1.15 -9.40 -25.00
C ASP A 690 -1.61 -9.36 -23.54
N ASP A 691 -0.75 -8.95 -22.62
CA ASP A 691 -1.16 -8.64 -21.25
C ASP A 691 -2.13 -7.44 -21.25
N VAL A 692 -1.85 -6.39 -22.02
CA VAL A 692 -2.75 -5.23 -22.17
C VAL A 692 -4.12 -5.65 -22.66
N LYS A 693 -4.20 -6.43 -23.75
CA LYS A 693 -5.47 -6.95 -24.27
C LYS A 693 -6.21 -7.79 -23.22
N SER A 694 -5.47 -8.57 -22.44
CA SER A 694 -6.04 -9.39 -21.37
C SER A 694 -6.60 -8.54 -20.24
N ILE A 695 -5.91 -7.48 -19.84
CA ILE A 695 -6.38 -6.49 -18.85
C ILE A 695 -7.68 -5.84 -19.34
N GLU A 696 -7.68 -5.29 -20.56
CA GLU A 696 -8.85 -4.63 -21.14
C GLU A 696 -10.05 -5.58 -21.25
N ARG A 697 -9.82 -6.83 -21.66
CA ARG A 697 -10.85 -7.86 -21.74
C ARG A 697 -11.45 -8.19 -20.38
N LEU A 698 -10.62 -8.37 -19.34
CA LEU A 698 -11.10 -8.65 -17.98
C LEU A 698 -11.97 -7.51 -17.45
N ILE A 699 -11.53 -6.26 -17.64
CA ILE A 699 -12.24 -5.07 -17.16
C ILE A 699 -13.55 -4.89 -17.93
N ASN A 700 -13.51 -4.94 -19.27
CA ASN A 700 -14.73 -4.78 -20.08
C ASN A 700 -15.72 -5.94 -19.87
N LYS A 701 -15.25 -7.15 -19.56
CA LYS A 701 -16.13 -8.24 -19.13
C LYS A 701 -16.83 -7.88 -17.80
N CYS A 702 -16.09 -7.45 -16.78
CA CYS A 702 -16.66 -7.03 -15.50
C CYS A 702 -17.66 -5.86 -15.65
N ILE A 703 -17.43 -4.95 -16.59
CA ILE A 703 -18.38 -3.90 -16.98
C ILE A 703 -19.65 -4.51 -17.57
N GLY A 704 -19.52 -5.46 -18.52
CA GLY A 704 -20.65 -6.15 -19.13
C GLY A 704 -21.47 -6.99 -18.15
N ASP A 705 -20.83 -7.53 -17.11
CA ASP A 705 -21.47 -8.32 -16.06
C ASP A 705 -22.29 -7.44 -15.08
N GLY A 706 -22.11 -6.12 -15.09
CA GLY A 706 -22.90 -5.19 -14.28
C GLY A 706 -22.77 -5.43 -12.77
N VAL A 707 -21.54 -5.58 -12.29
CA VAL A 707 -21.23 -5.88 -10.88
C VAL A 707 -21.55 -4.68 -9.98
N PRO A 708 -22.27 -4.88 -8.85
CA PRO A 708 -22.49 -3.82 -7.87
C PRO A 708 -21.19 -3.32 -7.23
N VAL A 709 -21.06 -2.01 -7.06
CA VAL A 709 -19.98 -1.37 -6.31
C VAL A 709 -20.51 -1.01 -4.94
N LYS A 710 -19.98 -1.63 -3.90
CA LYS A 710 -20.44 -1.47 -2.52
C LYS A 710 -19.44 -0.64 -1.73
N THR A 711 -19.94 0.13 -0.78
CA THR A 711 -19.10 0.92 0.13
C THR A 711 -19.53 0.69 1.56
N ARG A 712 -18.58 0.64 2.48
CA ARG A 712 -18.85 0.57 3.92
C ARG A 712 -17.78 1.28 4.72
N ILE A 713 -18.08 1.56 5.98
CA ILE A 713 -17.19 2.23 6.90
C ILE A 713 -16.74 1.25 7.96
N VAL A 714 -15.45 1.26 8.30
CA VAL A 714 -14.85 0.53 9.41
C VAL A 714 -13.93 1.45 10.22
N ASP A 715 -13.56 1.01 11.41
CA ASP A 715 -12.47 1.58 12.20
C ASP A 715 -11.19 0.73 12.06
N SER A 716 -10.13 1.14 12.74
CA SER A 716 -8.83 0.46 12.74
C SER A 716 -8.88 -0.97 13.31
N ILE A 717 -9.82 -1.26 14.21
CA ILE A 717 -10.01 -2.59 14.81
C ILE A 717 -10.72 -3.52 13.81
N GLY A 718 -11.82 -3.06 13.21
CA GLY A 718 -12.51 -3.76 12.13
C GLY A 718 -11.58 -4.01 10.94
N PHE A 719 -10.71 -3.06 10.63
CA PHE A 719 -9.69 -3.17 9.58
C PHE A 719 -8.77 -4.40 9.75
N ASN A 720 -8.36 -4.76 10.97
CA ASN A 720 -7.46 -5.91 11.19
C ASN A 720 -8.13 -7.26 10.85
N GLY A 721 -9.47 -7.30 10.78
CA GLY A 721 -10.22 -8.47 10.30
C GLY A 721 -10.41 -8.51 8.79
N GLU A 722 -9.95 -7.51 8.04
CA GLU A 722 -10.20 -7.39 6.62
C GLU A 722 -9.20 -8.16 5.77
N GLU A 723 -9.61 -9.37 5.37
CA GLU A 723 -8.89 -10.14 4.37
C GLU A 723 -8.90 -9.44 3.00
N GLU A 724 -7.78 -9.57 2.28
CA GLU A 724 -7.57 -9.10 0.90
C GLU A 724 -7.73 -7.58 0.69
N LEU A 725 -7.82 -6.79 1.76
CA LEU A 725 -7.94 -5.34 1.67
C LEU A 725 -6.65 -4.71 1.15
N ILE A 726 -6.76 -4.08 -0.02
CA ILE A 726 -5.67 -3.36 -0.67
C ILE A 726 -5.54 -1.97 -0.06
N LEU A 727 -4.30 -1.61 0.23
CA LEU A 727 -3.88 -0.29 0.65
C LEU A 727 -2.84 0.27 -0.31
N VAL A 728 -2.71 1.59 -0.31
CA VAL A 728 -1.60 2.26 -0.99
C VAL A 728 -0.40 2.24 -0.03
N PRO A 729 0.72 1.59 -0.39
CA PRO A 729 1.93 1.60 0.45
C PRO A 729 2.36 3.02 0.79
N GLY A 730 2.73 3.25 2.05
CA GLY A 730 3.16 4.56 2.55
C GLY A 730 2.03 5.55 2.83
N ALA A 731 0.78 5.26 2.45
CA ALA A 731 -0.36 6.09 2.81
C ALA A 731 -0.73 5.91 4.29
N ILE A 732 -1.15 7.01 4.92
CA ILE A 732 -1.68 7.04 6.28
C ILE A 732 -3.20 7.13 6.18
N TYR A 733 -3.88 6.25 6.91
CA TYR A 733 -5.32 6.15 6.95
C TYR A 733 -5.85 6.65 8.30
N PRO A 734 -7.08 7.20 8.36
CA PRO A 734 -7.68 7.58 9.62
C PRO A 734 -8.06 6.33 10.43
N GLU A 735 -7.90 6.39 11.76
CA GLU A 735 -8.30 5.29 12.67
C GLU A 735 -9.81 5.07 12.71
N LYS A 736 -10.60 6.14 12.45
CA LYS A 736 -12.06 6.10 12.37
C LYS A 736 -12.53 6.43 10.96
N ASN A 737 -13.75 6.00 10.67
CA ASN A 737 -14.44 6.33 9.43
C ASN A 737 -13.67 5.92 8.15
N LEU A 738 -12.90 4.83 8.23
CA LEU A 738 -12.19 4.28 7.08
C LEU A 738 -13.19 3.70 6.09
N ARG A 739 -13.26 4.29 4.90
CA ARG A 739 -14.17 3.84 3.85
C ARG A 739 -13.53 2.75 3.00
N ILE A 740 -14.20 1.61 2.90
CA ILE A 740 -13.84 0.48 2.04
C ILE A 740 -14.78 0.46 0.84
N VAL A 741 -14.20 0.30 -0.35
CA VAL A 741 -14.91 0.11 -1.62
C VAL A 741 -14.68 -1.32 -2.09
N GLU A 742 -15.77 -2.00 -2.48
CA GLU A 742 -15.76 -3.42 -2.84
C GLU A 742 -16.50 -3.65 -4.16
N ILE A 743 -15.85 -4.38 -5.05
CA ILE A 743 -16.38 -4.85 -6.34
C ILE A 743 -16.09 -6.34 -6.41
N ASP A 744 -17.11 -7.17 -6.22
CA ASP A 744 -16.99 -8.63 -6.17
C ASP A 744 -17.53 -9.27 -7.46
N GLY A 745 -16.73 -9.18 -8.53
CA GLY A 745 -17.03 -9.83 -9.81
C GLY A 745 -16.49 -11.25 -9.88
N GLU A 746 -17.06 -12.07 -10.78
CA GLU A 746 -16.63 -13.47 -10.98
C GLU A 746 -15.14 -13.55 -11.37
N GLN A 747 -14.69 -12.64 -12.26
CA GLN A 747 -13.32 -12.63 -12.74
C GLN A 747 -12.43 -11.58 -12.09
N LEU A 748 -13.00 -10.46 -11.62
CA LEU A 748 -12.26 -9.38 -10.98
C LEU A 748 -12.88 -9.08 -9.64
N LYS A 749 -12.07 -9.20 -8.59
CA LYS A 749 -12.43 -8.82 -7.23
C LYS A 749 -11.54 -7.66 -6.82
N SER A 750 -12.12 -6.57 -6.34
CA SER A 750 -11.38 -5.48 -5.72
C SER A 750 -12.01 -5.09 -4.41
N LYS A 751 -11.16 -4.86 -3.41
CA LYS A 751 -11.53 -4.46 -2.06
C LYS A 751 -10.44 -3.52 -1.56
N GLU A 752 -10.73 -2.22 -1.53
CA GLU A 752 -9.71 -1.19 -1.33
C GLU A 752 -10.17 -0.14 -0.32
N ALA A 753 -9.25 0.38 0.49
CA ALA A 753 -9.50 1.56 1.31
C ALA A 753 -9.48 2.80 0.42
N CYS A 754 -10.64 3.42 0.21
CA CYS A 754 -10.80 4.52 -0.74
C CYS A 754 -11.87 5.54 -0.30
N CYS A 755 -11.48 6.80 -0.25
CA CYS A 755 -12.36 7.94 0.02
C CYS A 755 -12.99 8.54 -1.26
N GLY A 756 -12.73 7.98 -2.44
CA GLY A 756 -13.26 8.47 -3.71
C GLY A 756 -14.78 8.36 -3.88
N THR A 757 -15.34 9.08 -4.85
CA THR A 757 -16.71 8.86 -5.32
C THR A 757 -16.73 7.80 -6.41
N HIS A 758 -17.71 6.89 -6.40
CA HIS A 758 -17.77 5.74 -7.29
C HIS A 758 -19.14 5.59 -7.93
N VAL A 759 -19.19 5.03 -9.14
CA VAL A 759 -20.46 4.54 -9.66
C VAL A 759 -20.93 3.37 -8.79
N HIS A 760 -22.24 3.17 -8.66
CA HIS A 760 -22.85 2.07 -7.92
C HIS A 760 -22.88 0.74 -8.70
N ASN A 761 -22.62 0.77 -10.00
CA ASN A 761 -22.57 -0.43 -10.83
C ASN A 761 -21.50 -0.31 -11.93
N THR A 762 -20.74 -1.37 -12.16
CA THR A 762 -19.68 -1.37 -13.18
C THR A 762 -20.21 -1.15 -14.60
N SER A 763 -21.47 -1.46 -14.89
CA SER A 763 -22.10 -1.19 -16.20
C SER A 763 -22.08 0.29 -16.57
N ASP A 764 -22.06 1.18 -15.57
CA ASP A 764 -22.09 2.62 -15.77
C ASP A 764 -20.77 3.18 -16.32
N LEU A 765 -19.68 2.40 -16.29
CA LEU A 765 -18.43 2.71 -16.99
C LEU A 765 -18.62 2.64 -18.51
N LYS A 766 -19.55 1.81 -19.00
CA LYS A 766 -19.81 1.52 -20.42
C LYS A 766 -18.65 0.84 -21.15
N TYR A 767 -17.50 1.50 -21.27
CA TYR A 767 -16.31 0.99 -21.96
C TYR A 767 -15.04 1.39 -21.18
N PHE A 768 -13.98 0.61 -21.35
CA PHE A 768 -12.65 0.89 -20.81
C PHE A 768 -11.56 0.63 -21.86
N ARG A 769 -10.59 1.53 -21.97
CA ARG A 769 -9.45 1.38 -22.89
C ARG A 769 -8.15 1.97 -22.34
N ILE A 770 -7.04 1.27 -22.53
CA ILE A 770 -5.69 1.72 -22.22
C ILE A 770 -5.13 2.52 -23.41
N ILE A 771 -4.71 3.74 -23.14
CA ILE A 771 -4.20 4.68 -24.13
C ILE A 771 -2.67 4.59 -24.23
N GLU A 772 -2.00 4.51 -23.09
CA GLU A 772 -0.55 4.63 -23.00
C GLU A 772 -0.01 3.84 -21.79
N ILE A 773 1.19 3.27 -21.97
CA ILE A 773 1.97 2.67 -20.88
C ILE A 773 3.36 3.30 -20.94
N ALA A 774 3.69 4.09 -19.92
CA ALA A 774 4.98 4.76 -19.82
C ALA A 774 5.88 4.07 -18.78
N SER A 775 7.16 3.97 -19.07
CA SER A 775 8.18 3.54 -18.11
C SER A 775 8.88 4.76 -17.49
N LYS A 776 8.88 4.86 -16.16
CA LYS A 776 9.51 5.96 -15.40
C LYS A 776 10.75 5.52 -14.61
N GLY A 777 11.29 4.33 -14.88
CA GLY A 777 12.43 3.75 -14.17
C GLY A 777 12.52 2.24 -14.37
N SER A 778 13.36 1.56 -13.59
CA SER A 778 13.52 0.10 -13.68
C SER A 778 12.22 -0.65 -13.37
N SER A 779 11.56 -0.29 -12.27
CA SER A 779 10.31 -0.89 -11.79
C SER A 779 9.06 -0.02 -11.96
N SER A 780 9.22 1.32 -12.04
CA SER A 780 8.10 2.25 -12.06
C SER A 780 7.43 2.35 -13.43
N ARG A 781 6.10 2.19 -13.45
CA ARG A 781 5.26 2.23 -14.65
C ARG A 781 4.06 3.15 -14.41
N ALA A 782 3.53 3.72 -15.48
CA ALA A 782 2.28 4.47 -15.47
C ALA A 782 1.39 4.05 -16.64
N ILE A 783 0.13 3.71 -16.36
CA ILE A 783 -0.89 3.40 -17.36
C ILE A 783 -1.86 4.58 -17.44
N THR A 784 -2.02 5.16 -18.62
CA THR A 784 -3.09 6.12 -18.90
C THR A 784 -4.25 5.39 -19.58
N ALA A 785 -5.45 5.49 -19.03
CA ALA A 785 -6.65 4.84 -19.55
C ALA A 785 -7.85 5.78 -19.53
N VAL A 786 -8.89 5.43 -20.29
CA VAL A 786 -10.15 6.17 -20.38
C VAL A 786 -11.30 5.20 -20.12
N ALA A 787 -12.31 5.67 -19.38
CA ALA A 787 -13.56 4.99 -19.16
C ALA A 787 -14.73 5.88 -19.58
N GLY A 788 -15.87 5.28 -19.96
CA GLY A 788 -17.03 6.02 -20.46
C GLY A 788 -17.24 5.86 -21.96
N PRO A 789 -18.24 6.56 -22.54
CA PRO A 789 -18.49 6.57 -23.99
C PRO A 789 -17.25 6.90 -24.83
N GLU A 790 -16.39 7.78 -24.31
CA GLU A 790 -15.17 8.28 -24.96
C GLU A 790 -14.13 7.17 -25.19
N ALA A 791 -14.14 6.11 -24.37
CA ALA A 791 -13.20 5.00 -24.50
C ALA A 791 -13.44 4.15 -25.76
N ARG A 792 -14.64 4.20 -26.35
CA ARG A 792 -15.01 3.44 -27.57
C ARG A 792 -14.15 3.84 -28.76
N ASP A 793 -13.92 5.15 -28.93
CA ASP A 793 -13.23 5.72 -30.10
C ASP A 793 -11.79 6.13 -29.79
N ALA A 794 -11.32 5.92 -28.56
CA ALA A 794 -9.98 6.31 -28.15
C ALA A 794 -8.91 5.46 -28.86
N SER A 795 -7.86 6.10 -29.40
CA SER A 795 -6.76 5.40 -30.09
C SER A 795 -5.62 5.07 -29.12
N SER A 796 -5.07 3.86 -29.22
CA SER A 796 -3.95 3.40 -28.38
C SER A 796 -2.60 3.84 -28.97
N LYS A 797 -1.67 4.30 -28.13
CA LYS A 797 -0.30 4.69 -28.50
C LYS A 797 0.76 3.62 -28.14
N ILE A 798 0.33 2.42 -27.73
CA ILE A 798 1.15 1.38 -27.05
C ILE A 798 2.34 0.85 -27.90
N LEU A 799 2.47 1.24 -29.16
CA LEU A 799 3.55 0.80 -30.08
C LEU A 799 4.81 1.70 -30.11
N SER A 800 4.97 2.70 -29.25
CA SER A 800 6.16 3.58 -29.28
C SER A 800 7.35 3.17 -28.39
N ASP A 801 7.16 2.35 -27.35
CA ASP A 801 8.15 2.20 -26.27
C ASP A 801 8.69 0.75 -26.14
N VAL A 802 9.19 0.19 -27.25
CA VAL A 802 10.14 -0.94 -27.18
C VAL A 802 11.52 -0.36 -26.87
N PRO A 803 12.24 -0.82 -25.83
CA PRO A 803 13.56 -0.30 -25.49
C PRO A 803 14.51 -0.35 -26.71
N PRO A 804 15.41 0.63 -26.87
CA PRO A 804 16.22 0.83 -28.09
C PRO A 804 17.28 -0.25 -28.36
N GLY A 805 17.20 -1.41 -27.69
CA GLY A 805 18.17 -2.49 -27.82
C GLY A 805 17.98 -3.42 -29.01
N ASP A 806 16.82 -3.42 -29.68
CA ASP A 806 16.48 -4.46 -30.67
C ASP A 806 15.94 -3.93 -32.02
N SER A 807 16.02 -2.62 -32.28
CA SER A 807 15.24 -1.93 -33.33
C SER A 807 15.91 -1.69 -34.69
N ASN A 808 16.93 -2.47 -35.08
CA ASN A 808 17.62 -2.27 -36.38
C ASN A 808 17.26 -3.28 -37.48
N ASP A 809 16.36 -4.25 -37.25
CA ASP A 809 15.94 -5.21 -38.28
C ASP A 809 14.68 -4.71 -39.06
N PRO A 810 14.82 -4.34 -40.36
CA PRO A 810 13.69 -3.90 -41.18
C PRO A 810 12.61 -4.97 -41.40
N ASN A 811 12.96 -6.26 -41.33
CA ASN A 811 12.03 -7.36 -41.54
C ASN A 811 11.10 -7.52 -40.34
N LYS A 812 11.63 -7.51 -39.11
CA LYS A 812 10.82 -7.48 -37.87
C LYS A 812 9.86 -6.28 -37.87
N ARG A 813 10.32 -5.10 -38.28
CA ARG A 813 9.45 -3.90 -38.35
C ARG A 813 8.30 -4.08 -39.34
N ARG A 814 8.55 -4.70 -40.50
CA ARG A 814 7.52 -4.99 -41.51
C ARG A 814 6.50 -6.03 -41.03
N GLU A 815 6.96 -7.05 -40.30
CA GLU A 815 6.10 -8.07 -39.69
C GLU A 815 5.21 -7.46 -38.60
N MET A 816 5.78 -6.63 -37.72
CA MET A 816 5.03 -5.90 -36.69
C MET A 816 3.94 -4.99 -37.28
N VAL A 817 4.23 -4.25 -38.36
CA VAL A 817 3.24 -3.40 -39.04
C VAL A 817 2.12 -4.23 -39.66
N LEU A 818 2.46 -5.39 -40.23
CA LEU A 818 1.48 -6.33 -40.78
C LEU A 818 0.57 -6.90 -39.69
N ASP A 819 1.13 -7.33 -38.56
CA ASP A 819 0.36 -7.93 -37.46
C ASP A 819 -0.51 -6.90 -36.74
N PHE A 820 -0.02 -5.66 -36.56
CA PHE A 820 -0.83 -4.54 -36.10
C PHE A 820 -2.04 -4.33 -37.02
N MET A 821 -1.81 -4.21 -38.34
CA MET A 821 -2.89 -4.04 -39.31
C MET A 821 -3.90 -5.19 -39.26
N LYS A 822 -3.43 -6.44 -39.21
CA LYS A 822 -4.30 -7.62 -39.08
C LYS A 822 -5.17 -7.55 -37.82
N SER A 823 -4.58 -7.15 -36.70
CA SER A 823 -5.27 -7.08 -35.41
C SER A 823 -6.38 -6.02 -35.39
N GLU A 824 -6.11 -4.82 -35.92
CA GLU A 824 -7.10 -3.74 -36.01
C GLU A 824 -8.26 -4.13 -36.94
N ILE A 825 -7.97 -4.75 -38.08
CA ILE A 825 -9.00 -5.23 -39.01
C ILE A 825 -9.84 -6.34 -38.36
N LYS A 826 -9.20 -7.29 -37.67
CA LYS A 826 -9.91 -8.36 -36.96
C LYS A 826 -10.87 -7.79 -35.91
N PHE A 827 -10.39 -6.86 -35.09
CA PHE A 827 -11.23 -6.17 -34.11
C PHE A 827 -12.40 -5.44 -34.79
N ALA A 828 -12.16 -4.72 -35.90
CA ALA A 828 -13.19 -4.02 -36.65
C ALA A 828 -14.24 -4.97 -37.26
N VAL A 829 -13.84 -6.17 -37.70
CA VAL A 829 -14.75 -7.21 -38.23
C VAL A 829 -15.59 -7.83 -37.11
N GLU A 830 -14.99 -8.12 -35.96
CA GLU A 830 -15.66 -8.73 -34.80
C GLU A 830 -16.60 -7.76 -34.07
N SER A 831 -16.35 -6.46 -34.16
CA SER A 831 -17.12 -5.41 -33.47
C SER A 831 -18.29 -4.83 -34.27
N THR A 832 -18.51 -5.27 -35.51
CA THR A 832 -19.59 -4.77 -36.37
C THR A 832 -20.60 -5.87 -36.72
N THR A 833 -21.89 -5.53 -36.65
CA THR A 833 -22.99 -6.38 -37.14
C THR A 833 -23.31 -6.13 -38.63
N GLU A 834 -22.67 -5.13 -39.22
CA GLU A 834 -22.88 -4.74 -40.62
C GLU A 834 -22.28 -5.75 -41.60
N ASN A 835 -22.83 -5.80 -42.82
CA ASN A 835 -22.36 -6.69 -43.89
C ASN A 835 -21.04 -6.23 -44.53
N PHE A 836 -20.49 -5.08 -44.12
CA PHE A 836 -19.26 -4.51 -44.62
C PHE A 836 -18.43 -3.90 -43.48
N VAL A 837 -17.16 -3.60 -43.72
CA VAL A 837 -16.28 -2.94 -42.75
C VAL A 837 -15.73 -1.66 -43.35
N VAL A 838 -15.87 -0.54 -42.64
CA VAL A 838 -15.13 0.71 -42.92
C VAL A 838 -14.32 1.06 -41.69
N HIS A 839 -13.00 1.05 -41.81
CA HIS A 839 -12.09 1.26 -40.69
C HIS A 839 -10.92 2.18 -41.05
N CYS A 840 -10.48 2.98 -40.09
CA CYS A 840 -9.30 3.84 -40.24
C CYS A 840 -8.22 3.39 -39.28
N LEU A 841 -7.07 2.96 -39.81
CA LEU A 841 -5.91 2.57 -39.01
C LEU A 841 -5.33 3.81 -38.33
N PRO A 842 -5.28 3.86 -36.99
CA PRO A 842 -4.69 4.97 -36.26
C PRO A 842 -3.16 4.88 -36.36
N SER A 843 -2.53 5.83 -37.05
CA SER A 843 -1.10 5.73 -37.33
C SER A 843 -0.36 7.07 -37.30
N ASP A 844 -0.26 7.69 -36.12
CA ASP A 844 0.58 8.88 -35.96
C ASP A 844 2.09 8.57 -35.95
N SER A 845 2.46 7.29 -35.74
CA SER A 845 3.83 6.82 -35.52
C SER A 845 4.38 5.88 -36.61
N ILE A 846 3.52 5.36 -37.50
CA ILE A 846 3.89 4.48 -38.61
C ILE A 846 3.72 5.24 -39.93
N GLU A 847 4.66 5.09 -40.85
CA GLU A 847 4.54 5.69 -42.18
C GLU A 847 3.42 5.01 -42.96
N VAL A 848 2.51 5.81 -43.54
CA VAL A 848 1.33 5.32 -44.28
C VAL A 848 1.73 4.36 -45.42
N GLU A 849 2.89 4.59 -46.02
CA GLU A 849 3.50 3.76 -47.05
C GLU A 849 3.81 2.33 -46.59
N SER A 850 4.14 2.15 -45.31
CA SER A 850 4.58 0.86 -44.77
C SER A 850 3.44 -0.13 -44.57
N PHE A 851 2.18 0.33 -44.60
CA PHE A 851 1.02 -0.56 -44.47
C PHE A 851 0.81 -1.39 -45.74
N PRO A 852 0.83 -2.73 -45.65
CA PRO A 852 0.54 -3.61 -46.76
C PRO A 852 -0.97 -3.75 -46.96
N LEU A 853 -1.66 -2.64 -47.26
CA LEU A 853 -3.13 -2.57 -47.36
C LEU A 853 -3.72 -3.59 -48.35
N GLN A 854 -2.94 -4.10 -49.31
CA GLN A 854 -3.38 -5.17 -50.21
C GLN A 854 -3.80 -6.44 -49.48
N LYS A 855 -3.13 -6.77 -48.37
CA LYS A 855 -3.45 -7.96 -47.57
C LYS A 855 -4.77 -7.84 -46.80
N ALA A 856 -5.35 -6.64 -46.69
CA ALA A 856 -6.59 -6.44 -45.95
C ALA A 856 -7.77 -7.24 -46.52
N GLY A 857 -7.89 -7.30 -47.85
CA GLY A 857 -8.92 -8.10 -48.53
C GLY A 857 -8.68 -9.61 -48.40
N GLU A 858 -7.41 -10.03 -48.33
CA GLU A 858 -7.03 -11.44 -48.15
C GLU A 858 -7.41 -11.99 -46.76
N LEU A 859 -7.46 -11.14 -45.73
CA LEU A 859 -7.75 -11.57 -44.36
C LEU A 859 -9.21 -12.01 -44.17
N TYR A 860 -10.12 -11.42 -44.95
CA TYR A 860 -11.56 -11.66 -44.87
C TYR A 860 -12.17 -11.60 -46.28
N PRO A 861 -11.93 -12.63 -47.11
CA PRO A 861 -12.35 -12.62 -48.52
C PRO A 861 -13.88 -12.61 -48.70
N GLU A 862 -14.62 -12.93 -47.64
CA GLU A 862 -16.09 -13.05 -47.65
C GLU A 862 -16.84 -11.74 -47.33
N LYS A 863 -16.13 -10.64 -46.99
CA LYS A 863 -16.75 -9.37 -46.61
C LYS A 863 -16.17 -8.17 -47.40
N PRO A 864 -16.99 -7.21 -47.85
CA PRO A 864 -16.51 -5.93 -48.35
C PRO A 864 -15.78 -5.13 -47.25
N ILE A 865 -14.56 -4.67 -47.54
CA ILE A 865 -13.72 -3.93 -46.59
C ILE A 865 -13.20 -2.64 -47.23
N PHE A 866 -13.32 -1.53 -46.51
CA PHE A 866 -12.72 -0.24 -46.84
C PHE A 866 -11.79 0.20 -45.71
N ILE A 867 -10.50 0.37 -46.02
CA ILE A 867 -9.48 0.77 -45.05
C ILE A 867 -8.85 2.09 -45.43
N ILE A 868 -8.72 2.96 -44.45
CA ILE A 868 -7.97 4.22 -44.55
C ILE A 868 -6.77 4.14 -43.61
N ALA A 869 -5.55 4.26 -44.12
CA ALA A 869 -4.36 4.48 -43.32
C ALA A 869 -4.08 5.98 -43.22
N LYS A 870 -4.07 6.53 -42.01
CA LYS A 870 -3.86 7.95 -41.74
C LYS A 870 -2.56 8.16 -40.96
N GLY A 871 -1.67 8.99 -41.51
CA GLY A 871 -0.49 9.52 -40.82
C GLY A 871 -0.57 11.01 -40.52
N LYS A 872 0.52 11.59 -40.00
CA LYS A 872 0.56 13.03 -39.59
C LYS A 872 0.18 14.01 -40.71
N ARG A 873 0.55 13.70 -41.95
CA ARG A 873 0.28 14.53 -43.15
C ARG A 873 -0.06 13.72 -44.38
N LYS A 874 -0.11 12.39 -44.28
CA LYS A 874 -0.32 11.48 -45.40
C LYS A 874 -1.56 10.64 -45.15
N VAL A 875 -2.28 10.29 -46.20
CA VAL A 875 -3.40 9.34 -46.14
C VAL A 875 -3.35 8.42 -47.36
N ARG A 876 -3.75 7.17 -47.17
CA ARG A 876 -3.91 6.18 -48.24
C ARG A 876 -5.15 5.34 -47.93
N ALA A 877 -6.01 5.13 -48.92
CA ALA A 877 -7.16 4.26 -48.77
C ALA A 877 -7.09 3.09 -49.74
N ARG A 878 -7.66 1.95 -49.33
CA ARG A 878 -7.88 0.78 -50.18
C ARG A 878 -9.21 0.14 -49.81
N CYS A 879 -9.95 -0.29 -50.82
CA CYS A 879 -11.17 -1.06 -50.65
C CYS A 879 -11.11 -2.36 -51.44
N PHE A 880 -11.79 -3.37 -50.92
CA PHE A 880 -11.97 -4.69 -51.49
C PHE A 880 -13.45 -5.05 -51.41
N VAL A 881 -14.02 -5.51 -52.53
CA VAL A 881 -15.40 -6.00 -52.63
C VAL A 881 -15.33 -7.42 -53.21
N PRO A 882 -15.76 -8.44 -52.46
CA PRO A 882 -15.86 -9.81 -52.94
C PRO A 882 -16.79 -9.95 -54.15
N GLU A 883 -16.53 -10.91 -55.04
CA GLU A 883 -17.28 -11.09 -56.29
C GLU A 883 -18.79 -11.23 -56.08
N ASN A 884 -19.22 -11.95 -55.05
CA ASN A 884 -20.62 -12.15 -54.69
C ASN A 884 -21.35 -10.86 -54.25
N PHE A 885 -20.62 -9.82 -53.84
CA PHE A 885 -21.19 -8.51 -53.47
C PHE A 885 -21.19 -7.50 -54.63
N VAL A 886 -20.55 -7.83 -55.75
CA VAL A 886 -20.45 -6.92 -56.90
C VAL A 886 -21.81 -6.78 -57.59
N THR A 887 -22.26 -5.54 -57.74
CA THR A 887 -23.44 -5.17 -58.52
C THR A 887 -23.15 -3.95 -59.39
N GLN A 888 -24.08 -3.61 -60.29
CA GLN A 888 -24.01 -2.37 -61.06
C GLN A 888 -24.00 -1.11 -60.15
N THR A 889 -24.53 -1.22 -58.94
CA THR A 889 -24.64 -0.13 -57.96
C THR A 889 -23.63 -0.18 -56.82
N PHE A 890 -22.95 -1.30 -56.62
CA PHE A 890 -21.95 -1.50 -55.56
C PHE A 890 -20.77 -2.33 -56.06
N ASN A 891 -19.62 -1.68 -56.18
CA ASN A 891 -18.33 -2.31 -56.50
C ASN A 891 -17.19 -1.42 -55.97
N ALA A 892 -15.96 -1.93 -55.97
CA ALA A 892 -14.81 -1.22 -55.40
C ALA A 892 -14.54 0.13 -56.09
N ASP A 893 -14.77 0.24 -57.40
CA ASP A 893 -14.60 1.49 -58.15
C ASP A 893 -15.60 2.56 -57.72
N LEU A 894 -16.89 2.21 -57.64
CA LEU A 894 -17.94 3.11 -57.18
C LEU A 894 -17.75 3.52 -55.72
N TRP A 895 -17.35 2.57 -54.87
CA TRP A 895 -17.16 2.81 -53.44
C TRP A 895 -15.95 3.72 -53.17
N MET A 896 -14.85 3.54 -53.91
CA MET A 896 -13.71 4.46 -53.80
C MET A 896 -14.02 5.85 -54.38
N ARG A 897 -14.82 5.94 -55.45
CA ARG A 897 -15.21 7.22 -56.06
C ARG A 897 -16.09 8.09 -55.15
N SER A 898 -16.93 7.51 -54.29
CA SER A 898 -17.73 8.29 -53.34
C SER A 898 -16.83 9.10 -52.40
N VAL A 899 -15.77 8.45 -51.89
CA VAL A 899 -14.79 9.06 -50.99
C VAL A 899 -13.80 9.96 -51.73
N ASN A 900 -13.47 9.65 -52.98
CA ASN A 900 -12.41 10.35 -53.73
C ASN A 900 -12.69 11.86 -53.90
N LYS A 901 -13.97 12.26 -53.95
CA LYS A 901 -14.38 13.68 -53.99
C LYS A 901 -13.93 14.46 -52.76
N ILE A 902 -13.81 13.80 -51.59
CA ILE A 902 -13.42 14.41 -50.31
C ILE A 902 -11.89 14.59 -50.23
N PHE A 903 -11.15 13.62 -50.78
CA PHE A 903 -9.70 13.68 -50.81
C PHE A 903 -9.12 14.47 -51.99
N ASN A 904 -9.94 14.83 -52.98
CA ASN A 904 -9.54 15.54 -54.21
C ASN A 904 -8.34 14.86 -54.91
N SER A 905 -8.44 13.54 -55.11
CA SER A 905 -7.30 12.73 -55.58
C SER A 905 -7.50 12.06 -56.93
N THR A 906 -6.40 11.72 -57.59
CA THR A 906 -6.40 10.80 -58.74
C THR A 906 -6.36 9.36 -58.24
N LEU A 907 -7.29 8.53 -58.73
CA LEU A 907 -7.33 7.11 -58.44
C LEU A 907 -6.05 6.44 -58.98
N GLY A 908 -5.49 5.49 -58.23
CA GLY A 908 -4.39 4.65 -58.71
C GLY A 908 -4.90 3.52 -59.59
N SER A 909 -4.18 3.21 -60.67
CA SER A 909 -4.28 1.95 -61.42
C SER A 909 -2.96 1.20 -61.29
N PHE A 910 -3.02 -0.06 -60.85
CA PHE A 910 -1.99 -1.04 -61.16
C PHE A 910 -2.46 -1.78 -62.42
N ASP A 911 -1.53 -2.16 -63.31
CA ASP A 911 -1.88 -2.74 -64.61
C ASP A 911 -2.56 -4.13 -64.50
N ASP A 912 -2.53 -4.77 -63.31
CA ASP A 912 -3.04 -6.13 -63.06
C ASP A 912 -4.25 -6.23 -62.08
N GLU A 913 -4.82 -5.14 -61.54
CA GLU A 913 -5.93 -5.20 -60.57
C GLU A 913 -7.32 -4.98 -61.21
N ASN A 914 -8.30 -5.87 -60.95
CA ASN A 914 -9.69 -5.67 -61.38
C ASN A 914 -10.34 -4.52 -60.58
N PRO A 915 -10.68 -3.39 -61.21
CA PRO A 915 -11.19 -2.21 -60.51
C PRO A 915 -12.57 -2.42 -59.87
N VAL A 916 -13.30 -3.45 -60.30
CA VAL A 916 -14.60 -3.81 -59.74
C VAL A 916 -14.43 -4.49 -58.37
N LEU A 917 -13.32 -5.20 -58.14
CA LEU A 917 -13.05 -5.95 -56.91
C LEU A 917 -12.14 -5.19 -55.95
N THR A 918 -11.18 -4.43 -56.46
CA THR A 918 -10.26 -3.67 -55.63
C THR A 918 -10.01 -2.27 -56.19
N ARG A 919 -9.99 -1.27 -55.30
CA ARG A 919 -9.50 0.07 -55.63
C ARG A 919 -8.71 0.68 -54.50
N HIS A 920 -7.76 1.53 -54.86
CA HIS A 920 -6.91 2.22 -53.90
C HIS A 920 -6.62 3.67 -54.35
N THR A 921 -6.25 4.51 -53.40
CA THR A 921 -5.68 5.84 -53.68
C THR A 921 -4.17 5.76 -53.72
N ARG A 922 -3.53 6.66 -54.48
CA ARG A 922 -2.12 6.99 -54.23
C ARG A 922 -1.98 7.59 -52.82
N VAL A 923 -0.76 7.66 -52.30
CA VAL A 923 -0.52 8.34 -51.02
C VAL A 923 -0.72 9.83 -51.21
N LEU A 924 -1.62 10.41 -50.41
CA LEU A 924 -2.02 11.81 -50.52
C LEU A 924 -1.44 12.62 -49.38
N LYS A 925 -0.84 13.77 -49.69
CA LYS A 925 -0.38 14.73 -48.68
C LYS A 925 -1.50 15.74 -48.39
N LEU A 926 -1.99 15.78 -47.16
CA LEU A 926 -3.02 16.72 -46.71
C LEU A 926 -2.45 17.74 -45.71
N PRO A 927 -3.00 18.97 -45.64
CA PRO A 927 -2.67 19.93 -44.60
C PRO A 927 -2.97 19.37 -43.20
N LYS A 928 -2.08 19.64 -42.23
CA LYS A 928 -2.19 19.12 -40.85
C LYS A 928 -3.51 19.54 -40.18
N ALA A 929 -4.02 20.73 -40.48
CA ALA A 929 -5.27 21.24 -39.92
C ALA A 929 -6.52 20.53 -40.48
N GLU A 930 -6.44 19.96 -41.69
CA GLU A 930 -7.61 19.41 -42.40
C GLU A 930 -7.66 17.88 -42.39
N ILE A 931 -6.53 17.21 -42.16
CA ILE A 931 -6.42 15.74 -42.29
C ILE A 931 -7.41 14.99 -41.40
N HIS A 932 -7.63 15.45 -40.17
CA HIS A 932 -8.58 14.81 -39.26
C HIS A 932 -10.03 14.96 -39.76
N SER A 933 -10.43 16.17 -40.14
CA SER A 933 -11.78 16.46 -40.66
C SER A 933 -12.08 15.70 -41.95
N ARG A 934 -11.14 15.69 -42.91
CA ARG A 934 -11.31 14.99 -44.19
C ARG A 934 -11.38 13.46 -44.04
N VAL A 935 -10.56 12.88 -43.16
CA VAL A 935 -10.61 11.43 -42.89
C VAL A 935 -11.93 11.05 -42.22
N LYS A 936 -12.39 11.83 -41.24
CA LYS A 936 -13.68 11.60 -40.59
C LYS A 936 -14.84 11.61 -41.60
N LYS A 937 -14.92 12.66 -42.42
CA LYS A 937 -15.93 12.80 -43.48
C LYS A 937 -15.87 11.64 -44.49
N SER A 938 -14.66 11.15 -44.79
CA SER A 938 -14.45 10.02 -45.70
C SER A 938 -14.96 8.70 -45.13
N ILE A 939 -14.80 8.47 -43.82
CA ILE A 939 -15.35 7.29 -43.14
C ILE A 939 -16.88 7.33 -43.17
N GLU A 940 -17.48 8.49 -42.89
CA GLU A 940 -18.93 8.70 -42.92
C GLU A 940 -19.49 8.44 -44.32
N GLU A 941 -18.94 9.08 -45.36
CA GLU A 941 -19.35 8.89 -46.76
C GLU A 941 -19.19 7.43 -47.22
N ALA A 942 -18.08 6.77 -46.87
CA ALA A 942 -17.86 5.37 -47.22
C ALA A 942 -18.90 4.45 -46.57
N LYS A 943 -19.28 4.73 -45.32
CA LYS A 943 -20.31 3.97 -44.60
C LYS A 943 -21.69 4.23 -45.18
N GLU A 944 -22.07 5.48 -45.44
CA GLU A 944 -23.36 5.82 -46.05
C GLU A 944 -23.52 5.19 -47.44
N PHE A 945 -22.48 5.25 -48.26
CA PHE A 945 -22.48 4.60 -49.56
C PHE A 945 -22.69 3.09 -49.46
N ALA A 946 -21.99 2.43 -48.51
CA ALA A 946 -22.12 1.00 -48.31
C ALA A 946 -23.48 0.61 -47.73
N LEU A 947 -24.01 1.34 -46.74
CA LEU A 947 -25.35 1.11 -46.17
C LEU A 947 -26.45 1.15 -47.24
N LYS A 948 -26.32 2.05 -48.21
CA LYS A 948 -27.31 2.21 -49.28
C LYS A 948 -27.23 1.15 -50.37
N ASN A 949 -26.01 0.70 -50.72
CA ASN A 949 -25.78 -0.07 -51.94
C ASN A 949 -25.24 -1.50 -51.70
N CYS A 950 -24.64 -1.78 -50.55
CA CYS A 950 -24.17 -3.12 -50.17
C CYS A 950 -25.36 -3.97 -49.72
N ARG A 951 -25.85 -4.83 -50.61
CA ARG A 951 -26.87 -5.82 -50.30
C ARG A 951 -26.20 -7.17 -50.08
N LYS A 952 -26.77 -7.96 -49.17
CA LYS A 952 -26.30 -9.33 -48.92
C LYS A 952 -26.46 -10.14 -50.22
N PRO A 953 -25.45 -10.93 -50.63
CA PRO A 953 -25.58 -11.90 -51.71
C PRO A 953 -26.73 -12.87 -51.48
#